data_AF-A0A6G0NVH4-F1
#
_entry.id   AF-A0A6G0NVH4-F1
#
_cell.length_a   1.000
_cell.length_b   1.000
_cell.length_c   1.000
_cell.angle_alpha   90.00
_cell.angle_beta   90.00
_cell.angle_gamma   90.00
#
_symmetry.space_group_name_H-M   'P 1'
#
loop_
_entity.id
_entity.type
_entity.pdbx_description
1 polymer ?
#
loop_
_entity_poly.entity_id
_entity_poly.type
_entity_poly.pdbx_seq_one_letter_code
_entity_poly.pdbx_strand_id
1 'polypeptide(L)'
;MTPAPQALQARVHKLLGSRAELEATKALLRTLVTEKASLVQLEASRGSGTPTLATLRRNLRSSLEQQQLALALRALDGLEGTLEQVSDLAAQVDALDAKCDQVHRFLETTKRETQQVQTEAAALAAKRDKVQDDWKEAKAFLDRYQLTEDEVRALYTENLVDEDMDAFFSTLERVQQVKADCKELVATGEVNCGLELLDAVGKYQEAGFERLYQWTARKCAEVDGEPSNMLHRAIALLSDRAEFYNYCKECLTTSRRSLIVRRFIMALTVGGPNGIPRPIEMHAHDPVRYCGDMLAWAHQAIATESEFFRVLFDGDVEFSPSAATEPSPTSEMSGGVTDVPSVDASLSAMKLQGGSDAAVGDVCTSMVGRAFDGVSRPLQVRVEQTLSSPHGIVIAYKLVHLLAFYHHKFDQLVPHADVARALRHCREASNEAFRRQFQQLVDVVAASAQDYAASLAATHITLDVSHRLVALLEVFQTSLLPEHEKEADLAPLFDGVLPAVELMCQRSVNGLDPVDALVFRINNFSCLQTPLARFPEVTKWHAEMGRDLDRWLRDLSELQAARVLDRCRVSALLQCIQQFQESHAAVAMEPGTSPTDTPGLDGETITRVMGDFCAALMTLMFPQLDSLAQPALADKARALTSATLAGTYAFIYEFVFDARNGYIPSSDPMSSSSSWSSAERSRRVVLQHTPEEIRTVLEIDGENK
;
A
#
# COMPACT_ATOMS: atom_id res chain seq x y z
N MET A 1 19.35 61.45 -42.06
CA MET A 1 19.47 62.87 -42.47
C MET A 1 20.95 63.19 -42.67
N THR A 2 21.40 63.28 -43.91
CA THR A 2 22.76 63.67 -44.29
C THR A 2 22.69 65.04 -44.98
N PRO A 3 23.29 66.11 -44.45
CA PRO A 3 23.15 67.44 -45.02
C PRO A 3 24.13 67.65 -46.18
N ALA A 4 23.60 67.88 -47.38
CA ALA A 4 24.35 68.36 -48.53
C ALA A 4 23.53 69.42 -49.28
N PRO A 5 24.16 70.49 -49.83
CA PRO A 5 25.36 71.15 -49.34
C PRO A 5 25.18 72.69 -49.27
N GLN A 6 25.42 73.29 -48.11
CA GLN A 6 25.43 74.77 -47.94
C GLN A 6 26.40 75.48 -48.90
N ALA A 7 27.43 74.77 -49.37
CA ALA A 7 28.37 75.24 -50.39
C ALA A 7 27.69 75.63 -51.73
N LEU A 8 26.53 75.05 -52.05
CA LEU A 8 25.81 75.35 -53.29
C LEU A 8 25.02 76.66 -53.17
N GLN A 9 24.35 76.89 -52.03
CA GLN A 9 23.76 78.19 -51.70
C GLN A 9 24.83 79.30 -51.64
N ALA A 10 25.98 79.03 -50.99
CA ALA A 10 27.09 79.98 -50.94
C ALA A 10 27.67 80.32 -52.32
N ARG A 11 27.77 79.35 -53.24
CA ARG A 11 28.17 79.58 -54.64
C ARG A 11 27.16 80.42 -55.42
N VAL A 12 25.86 80.12 -55.30
CA VAL A 12 24.80 80.91 -55.95
C VAL A 12 24.79 82.36 -55.43
N HIS A 13 24.95 82.56 -54.11
CA HIS A 13 25.02 83.90 -53.55
C HIS A 13 26.25 84.69 -54.02
N LYS A 14 27.39 84.01 -54.23
CA LYS A 14 28.63 84.60 -54.75
C LYS A 14 28.53 84.94 -56.25
N LEU A 15 27.79 84.16 -57.03
CA LEU A 15 27.51 84.42 -58.45
C LEU A 15 26.47 85.53 -58.68
N LEU A 16 25.55 85.74 -57.74
CA LEU A 16 24.63 86.88 -57.78
C LEU A 16 25.31 88.22 -57.42
N GLY A 17 26.39 88.18 -56.62
CA GLY A 17 27.17 89.36 -56.25
C GLY A 17 27.92 90.02 -57.42
N SER A 18 28.46 89.23 -58.35
CA SER A 18 29.23 89.73 -59.50
C SER A 18 28.40 90.53 -60.53
N ARG A 19 27.07 90.57 -60.40
CA ARG A 19 26.19 91.40 -61.24
C ARG A 19 26.35 92.90 -60.99
N ALA A 20 26.74 93.30 -59.78
CA ALA A 20 27.04 94.70 -59.45
C ALA A 20 28.39 95.16 -60.04
N GLU A 21 29.37 94.27 -60.09
CA GLU A 21 30.71 94.55 -60.66
C GLU A 21 30.63 94.74 -62.19
N LEU A 22 29.74 94.01 -62.87
CA LEU A 22 29.48 94.14 -64.32
C LEU A 22 28.77 95.45 -64.71
N GLU A 23 27.94 96.05 -63.86
CA GLU A 23 27.40 97.40 -64.13
C GLU A 23 28.44 98.51 -63.82
N ALA A 24 29.37 98.29 -62.88
CA ALA A 24 30.43 99.25 -62.58
C ALA A 24 31.45 99.38 -63.73
N THR A 25 31.84 98.29 -64.39
CA THR A 25 32.74 98.32 -65.56
C THR A 25 32.07 98.99 -66.78
N LYS A 26 30.75 98.79 -66.94
CA LYS A 26 29.89 99.42 -67.96
C LYS A 26 29.71 100.94 -67.75
N ALA A 27 29.95 101.45 -66.54
CA ALA A 27 30.02 102.88 -66.26
C ALA A 27 31.41 103.46 -66.63
N LEU A 28 32.50 102.77 -66.25
CA LEU A 28 33.88 103.18 -66.53
C LEU A 28 34.21 103.30 -68.03
N LEU A 29 33.65 102.40 -68.86
CA LEU A 29 33.84 102.45 -70.31
C LEU A 29 33.16 103.67 -70.98
N ARG A 30 32.12 104.26 -70.36
CA ARG A 30 31.47 105.46 -70.90
C ARG A 30 32.24 106.76 -70.63
N THR A 31 33.12 106.78 -69.62
CA THR A 31 33.92 107.95 -69.24
C THR A 31 35.19 108.16 -70.08
N LEU A 32 35.62 107.17 -70.87
CA LEU A 32 36.85 107.24 -71.68
C LEU A 32 36.68 107.89 -73.06
N VAL A 33 35.46 108.28 -73.44
CA VAL A 33 35.12 108.72 -74.82
C VAL A 33 35.00 110.26 -74.96
N THR A 34 35.12 111.03 -73.87
CA THR A 34 34.56 112.39 -73.81
C THR A 34 35.52 113.59 -73.66
N GLU A 35 36.84 113.45 -73.75
CA GLU A 35 37.74 114.63 -73.75
C GLU A 35 38.66 114.75 -74.97
N LYS A 36 38.66 115.97 -75.53
CA LYS A 36 39.30 116.37 -76.79
C LYS A 36 39.87 117.79 -76.59
N ALA A 37 40.97 118.11 -77.29
CA ALA A 37 41.76 119.35 -77.20
C ALA A 37 42.70 119.42 -75.95
N SER A 38 43.84 120.12 -75.96
CA SER A 38 44.30 121.16 -76.91
C SER A 38 45.84 121.24 -77.09
N LEU A 39 46.27 121.28 -78.36
CA LEU A 39 47.14 122.28 -79.01
C LEU A 39 48.49 122.75 -78.39
N VAL A 40 49.55 122.48 -79.19
CA VAL A 40 50.59 123.42 -79.69
C VAL A 40 51.50 124.18 -78.69
N GLN A 41 52.80 123.98 -78.88
CA GLN A 41 53.75 125.10 -78.93
C GLN A 41 54.79 124.90 -80.04
N LEU A 42 54.99 125.95 -80.84
CA LEU A 42 55.97 126.08 -81.91
C LEU A 42 56.95 127.16 -81.47
N GLU A 43 58.25 126.87 -81.40
CA GLU A 43 59.28 127.90 -81.50
C GLU A 43 60.38 127.47 -82.47
N ALA A 44 60.87 128.44 -83.23
CA ALA A 44 61.87 128.27 -84.27
C ALA A 44 63.01 129.27 -84.04
N SER A 45 64.26 128.86 -84.28
CA SER A 45 65.37 129.81 -84.36
C SER A 45 66.54 129.30 -85.21
N ARG A 46 66.70 129.95 -86.38
CA ARG A 46 67.95 130.39 -87.03
C ARG A 46 69.04 129.34 -87.39
N GLY A 47 69.60 129.32 -88.61
CA GLY A 47 69.26 130.09 -89.82
C GLY A 47 70.34 130.10 -90.92
N SER A 48 69.96 130.64 -92.10
CA SER A 48 70.80 130.99 -93.28
C SER A 48 71.49 129.82 -94.03
N GLY A 49 71.31 129.56 -95.34
CA GLY A 49 70.54 130.18 -96.45
C GLY A 49 70.95 129.45 -97.77
N THR A 50 70.36 129.56 -98.97
CA THR A 50 69.25 130.33 -99.61
C THR A 50 68.73 129.45 -100.81
N PRO A 51 67.94 129.89 -101.83
CA PRO A 51 67.12 131.09 -102.03
C PRO A 51 65.63 130.87 -102.46
N THR A 52 64.84 131.96 -102.38
CA THR A 52 63.63 132.31 -103.18
C THR A 52 62.25 131.62 -103.00
N LEU A 53 61.21 132.36 -103.42
CA LEU A 53 59.95 132.53 -102.67
C LEU A 53 58.73 131.72 -103.16
N ALA A 54 58.75 131.13 -104.35
CA ALA A 54 57.56 130.55 -104.98
C ALA A 54 57.17 129.15 -104.45
N THR A 55 58.14 128.38 -103.96
CA THR A 55 57.97 126.98 -103.52
C THR A 55 57.34 126.83 -102.13
N LEU A 56 57.61 127.77 -101.23
CA LEU A 56 57.15 127.72 -99.83
C LEU A 56 55.62 127.74 -99.66
N ARG A 57 54.88 128.46 -100.52
CA ARG A 57 53.41 128.57 -100.40
C ARG A 57 52.65 127.31 -100.83
N ARG A 58 53.23 126.45 -101.67
CA ARG A 58 52.54 125.24 -102.16
C ARG A 58 52.66 124.07 -101.19
N ASN A 59 53.85 123.88 -100.61
CA ASN A 59 54.16 122.76 -99.73
C ASN A 59 53.49 122.88 -98.34
N LEU A 60 53.29 124.11 -97.84
CA LEU A 60 52.64 124.32 -96.54
C LEU A 60 51.15 123.91 -96.52
N ARG A 61 50.44 123.95 -97.64
CA ARG A 61 49.02 123.59 -97.69
C ARG A 61 48.79 122.08 -97.77
N SER A 62 49.51 121.39 -98.64
CA SER A 62 49.42 119.93 -98.76
C SER A 62 49.88 119.21 -97.49
N SER A 63 50.92 119.72 -96.81
CA SER A 63 51.41 119.11 -95.56
C SER A 63 50.43 119.23 -94.39
N LEU A 64 49.62 120.29 -94.35
CA LEU A 64 48.65 120.53 -93.26
C LEU A 64 47.40 119.67 -93.44
N GLU A 65 46.90 119.55 -94.68
CA GLU A 65 45.76 118.68 -95.03
C GLU A 65 46.10 117.19 -94.81
N GLN A 66 47.33 116.75 -95.14
CA GLN A 66 47.79 115.37 -94.87
C GLN A 66 47.91 115.05 -93.36
N GLN A 67 48.35 116.00 -92.54
CA GLN A 67 48.44 115.78 -91.08
C GLN A 67 47.08 115.69 -90.39
N GLN A 68 46.08 116.46 -90.83
CA GLN A 68 44.73 116.35 -90.27
C GLN A 68 44.06 115.01 -90.62
N LEU A 69 44.26 114.52 -91.85
CA LEU A 69 43.74 113.21 -92.27
C LEU A 69 44.35 112.06 -91.45
N ALA A 70 45.67 112.09 -91.21
CA ALA A 70 46.37 111.07 -90.45
C ALA A 70 45.91 110.98 -88.98
N LEU A 71 45.59 112.12 -88.35
CA LEU A 71 45.03 112.16 -86.99
C LEU A 71 43.59 111.64 -86.91
N ALA A 72 42.76 111.91 -87.93
CA ALA A 72 41.39 111.41 -87.99
C ALA A 72 41.34 109.88 -88.16
N LEU A 73 42.17 109.33 -89.05
CA LEU A 73 42.26 107.88 -89.28
C LEU A 73 42.73 107.13 -88.02
N ARG A 74 43.75 107.66 -87.32
CA ARG A 74 44.29 107.03 -86.10
C ARG A 74 43.30 107.01 -84.92
N ALA A 75 42.34 107.94 -84.89
CA ALA A 75 41.26 107.95 -83.89
C ALA A 75 40.14 106.95 -84.25
N LEU A 76 39.91 106.70 -85.53
CA LEU A 76 38.97 105.67 -86.01
C LEU A 76 39.49 104.26 -85.73
N ASP A 77 40.75 103.95 -86.08
CA ASP A 77 41.44 102.68 -85.72
C ASP A 77 41.31 102.36 -84.23
N GLY A 78 41.53 103.37 -83.37
CA GLY A 78 41.44 103.20 -81.92
C GLY A 78 40.03 102.92 -81.41
N LEU A 79 39.00 103.49 -82.05
CA LEU A 79 37.60 103.22 -81.73
C LEU A 79 37.15 101.85 -82.24
N GLU A 80 37.59 101.46 -83.44
CA GLU A 80 37.30 100.15 -84.05
C GLU A 80 37.81 99.00 -83.17
N GLY A 81 39.07 99.07 -82.72
CA GLY A 81 39.64 98.08 -81.78
C GLY A 81 38.94 98.03 -80.42
N THR A 82 38.39 99.15 -79.91
CA THR A 82 37.56 99.11 -78.69
C THR A 82 36.17 98.54 -78.92
N LEU A 83 35.60 98.71 -80.12
CA LEU A 83 34.29 98.18 -80.47
C LEU A 83 34.35 96.65 -80.61
N GLU A 84 35.41 96.11 -81.22
CA GLU A 84 35.66 94.66 -81.29
C GLU A 84 35.75 94.04 -79.89
N GLN A 85 36.56 94.61 -78.99
CA GLN A 85 36.70 94.12 -77.61
C GLN A 85 35.39 94.15 -76.81
N VAL A 86 34.54 95.16 -77.03
CA VAL A 86 33.20 95.21 -76.41
C VAL A 86 32.25 94.19 -77.03
N SER A 87 32.38 93.89 -78.33
CA SER A 87 31.59 92.85 -79.00
C SER A 87 31.99 91.44 -78.55
N ASP A 88 33.28 91.18 -78.37
CA ASP A 88 33.81 89.92 -77.82
C ASP A 88 33.35 89.72 -76.37
N LEU A 89 33.37 90.79 -75.56
CA LEU A 89 32.87 90.74 -74.19
C LEU A 89 31.35 90.50 -74.15
N ALA A 90 30.59 91.13 -75.04
CA ALA A 90 29.15 90.87 -75.17
C ALA A 90 28.88 89.41 -75.56
N ALA A 91 29.59 88.87 -76.55
CA ALA A 91 29.50 87.47 -76.95
C ALA A 91 29.89 86.49 -75.82
N GLN A 92 30.87 86.83 -74.98
CA GLN A 92 31.24 86.05 -73.80
C GLN A 92 30.17 86.11 -72.70
N VAL A 93 29.50 87.25 -72.51
CA VAL A 93 28.38 87.39 -71.57
C VAL A 93 27.15 86.62 -72.06
N ASP A 94 26.79 86.73 -73.34
CA ASP A 94 25.69 85.95 -73.94
C ASP A 94 25.96 84.43 -73.87
N ALA A 95 27.21 84.02 -74.10
CA ALA A 95 27.64 82.62 -73.93
C ALA A 95 27.66 82.16 -72.46
N LEU A 96 27.80 83.08 -71.50
CA LEU A 96 27.68 82.79 -70.07
C LEU A 96 26.21 82.67 -69.66
N ASP A 97 25.35 83.58 -70.11
CA ASP A 97 23.91 83.56 -69.82
C ASP A 97 23.28 82.29 -70.42
N ALA A 98 23.63 81.92 -71.67
CA ALA A 98 23.21 80.67 -72.29
C ALA A 98 23.64 79.41 -71.49
N LYS A 99 24.82 79.44 -70.87
CA LYS A 99 25.30 78.36 -69.98
C LYS A 99 24.59 78.37 -68.63
N CYS A 100 24.31 79.54 -68.06
CA CYS A 100 23.51 79.67 -66.83
C CYS A 100 22.09 79.15 -67.04
N ASP A 101 21.47 79.48 -68.16
CA ASP A 101 20.17 78.95 -68.61
C ASP A 101 20.20 77.43 -68.78
N GLN A 102 21.24 76.89 -69.43
CA GLN A 102 21.42 75.44 -69.60
C GLN A 102 21.55 74.73 -68.24
N VAL A 103 22.33 75.30 -67.31
CA VAL A 103 22.48 74.78 -65.94
C VAL A 103 21.17 74.90 -65.16
N HIS A 104 20.40 75.98 -65.33
CA HIS A 104 19.13 76.17 -64.64
C HIS A 104 18.09 75.15 -65.12
N ARG A 105 17.93 74.98 -66.44
CA ARG A 105 17.06 73.95 -67.03
C ARG A 105 17.48 72.53 -66.60
N PHE A 106 18.78 72.24 -66.58
CA PHE A 106 19.31 70.95 -66.09
C PHE A 106 19.02 70.74 -64.60
N LEU A 107 19.12 71.78 -63.78
CA LEU A 107 18.73 71.72 -62.37
C LEU A 107 17.22 71.49 -62.19
N GLU A 108 16.37 72.10 -63.02
CA GLU A 108 14.92 71.86 -62.97
C GLU A 108 14.53 70.45 -63.43
N THR A 109 15.09 69.93 -64.52
CA THR A 109 14.85 68.53 -64.91
C THR A 109 15.37 67.56 -63.85
N THR A 110 16.61 67.76 -63.36
CA THR A 110 17.18 66.91 -62.29
C THR A 110 16.33 66.98 -61.02
N LYS A 111 15.83 68.16 -60.64
CA LYS A 111 14.94 68.33 -59.47
C LYS A 111 13.61 67.61 -59.68
N ARG A 112 13.00 67.73 -60.87
CA ARG A 112 11.73 67.05 -61.20
C ARG A 112 11.89 65.53 -61.21
N GLU A 113 12.96 65.02 -61.83
CA GLU A 113 13.30 63.60 -61.87
C GLU A 113 13.64 63.07 -60.47
N THR A 114 14.42 63.80 -59.68
CA THR A 114 14.71 63.44 -58.28
C THR A 114 13.44 63.43 -57.43
N GLN A 115 12.54 64.41 -57.59
CA GLN A 115 11.24 64.42 -56.91
C GLN A 115 10.37 63.24 -57.33
N GLN A 116 10.31 62.91 -58.62
CA GLN A 116 9.60 61.73 -59.12
C GLN A 116 10.16 60.44 -58.49
N VAL A 117 11.46 60.21 -58.58
CA VAL A 117 12.14 59.06 -57.96
C VAL A 117 11.93 59.04 -56.44
N GLN A 118 11.92 60.19 -55.77
CA GLN A 118 11.64 60.28 -54.33
C GLN A 118 10.20 59.92 -53.99
N THR A 119 9.21 60.31 -54.82
CA THR A 119 7.80 59.90 -54.64
C THR A 119 7.58 58.43 -54.95
N GLU A 120 8.22 57.89 -55.98
CA GLU A 120 8.18 56.47 -56.32
C GLU A 120 8.86 55.61 -55.24
N ALA A 121 10.01 56.05 -54.71
CA ALA A 121 10.68 55.41 -53.59
C ALA A 121 9.85 55.45 -52.30
N ALA A 122 9.17 56.56 -52.00
CA ALA A 122 8.26 56.65 -50.86
C ALA A 122 7.03 55.73 -51.02
N ALA A 123 6.47 55.64 -52.22
CA ALA A 123 5.36 54.72 -52.53
C ALA A 123 5.80 53.24 -52.45
N LEU A 124 7.01 52.91 -52.89
CA LEU A 124 7.61 51.58 -52.75
C LEU A 124 7.93 51.24 -51.28
N ALA A 125 8.41 52.19 -50.49
CA ALA A 125 8.62 52.00 -49.05
C ALA A 125 7.29 51.71 -48.32
N ALA A 126 6.24 52.50 -48.58
CA ALA A 126 4.92 52.25 -48.01
C ALA A 126 4.33 50.89 -48.43
N LYS A 127 4.55 50.46 -49.68
CA LYS A 127 4.18 49.11 -50.14
C LYS A 127 4.97 48.00 -49.45
N ARG A 128 6.29 48.17 -49.28
CA ARG A 128 7.14 47.23 -48.52
C ARG A 128 6.62 47.10 -47.09
N ASP A 129 6.37 48.22 -46.43
CA ASP A 129 5.96 48.24 -45.02
C ASP A 129 4.62 47.53 -44.84
N LYS A 130 3.64 47.80 -45.72
CA LYS A 130 2.38 47.05 -45.74
C LYS A 130 2.61 45.54 -45.95
N VAL A 131 3.35 45.13 -46.98
CA VAL A 131 3.61 43.70 -47.24
C VAL A 131 4.35 43.04 -46.07
N GLN A 132 5.21 43.78 -45.37
CA GLN A 132 5.95 43.28 -44.22
C GLN A 132 5.09 43.19 -42.95
N ASP A 133 4.05 44.01 -42.82
CA ASP A 133 3.04 43.88 -41.76
C ASP A 133 2.05 42.75 -42.07
N ASP A 134 1.53 42.68 -43.31
CA ASP A 134 0.72 41.57 -43.82
C ASP A 134 1.47 40.21 -43.62
N TRP A 135 2.78 40.17 -43.85
CA TRP A 135 3.63 38.99 -43.61
C TRP A 135 3.79 38.63 -42.13
N LYS A 136 3.89 39.62 -41.21
CA LYS A 136 3.94 39.36 -39.77
C LYS A 136 2.62 38.78 -39.27
N GLU A 137 1.50 39.31 -39.74
CA GLU A 137 0.16 38.84 -39.37
C GLU A 137 -0.07 37.40 -39.88
N ALA A 138 0.22 37.15 -41.16
CA ALA A 138 0.18 35.80 -41.72
C ALA A 138 1.12 34.83 -40.99
N LYS A 139 2.35 35.27 -40.64
CA LYS A 139 3.27 34.44 -39.86
C LYS A 139 2.73 34.16 -38.45
N ALA A 140 2.23 35.16 -37.72
CA ALA A 140 1.67 34.97 -36.39
C ALA A 140 0.43 34.05 -36.40
N PHE A 141 -0.37 34.09 -37.48
CA PHE A 141 -1.46 33.15 -37.70
C PHE A 141 -0.95 31.71 -37.92
N LEU A 142 0.04 31.52 -38.80
CA LEU A 142 0.64 30.20 -39.06
C LEU A 142 1.35 29.64 -37.83
N ASP A 143 2.18 30.44 -37.15
CA ASP A 143 2.89 30.05 -35.93
C ASP A 143 1.91 29.66 -34.79
N ARG A 144 0.67 30.17 -34.81
CA ARG A 144 -0.40 29.83 -33.84
C ARG A 144 -1.17 28.57 -34.25
N TYR A 145 -1.65 28.48 -35.48
CA TYR A 145 -2.61 27.45 -35.93
C TYR A 145 -2.02 26.30 -36.75
N GLN A 146 -0.72 26.33 -37.09
CA GLN A 146 -0.03 25.23 -37.76
C GLN A 146 1.17 24.75 -36.93
N LEU A 147 1.56 23.49 -37.18
CA LEU A 147 2.78 22.89 -36.65
C LEU A 147 3.92 23.16 -37.62
N THR A 148 5.11 23.36 -37.07
CA THR A 148 6.35 23.46 -37.85
C THR A 148 6.67 22.13 -38.53
N GLU A 149 7.45 22.15 -39.62
CA GLU A 149 7.86 20.90 -40.29
C GLU A 149 8.68 19.98 -39.37
N ASP A 150 9.43 20.54 -38.42
CA ASP A 150 10.23 19.78 -37.47
C ASP A 150 9.33 19.02 -36.47
N GLU A 151 8.28 19.67 -35.96
CA GLU A 151 7.23 19.05 -35.13
C GLU A 151 6.46 17.97 -35.90
N VAL A 152 6.09 18.24 -37.16
CA VAL A 152 5.43 17.23 -38.02
C VAL A 152 6.37 16.04 -38.27
N ARG A 153 7.65 16.28 -38.55
CA ARG A 153 8.64 15.20 -38.72
C ARG A 153 8.81 14.37 -37.44
N ALA A 154 8.83 15.00 -36.26
CA ALA A 154 8.89 14.30 -34.97
C ALA A 154 7.71 13.33 -34.77
N LEU A 155 6.49 13.72 -35.14
CA LEU A 155 5.29 12.88 -35.04
C LEU A 155 5.27 11.67 -35.97
N TYR A 156 5.97 11.73 -37.12
CA TYR A 156 6.05 10.63 -38.09
C TYR A 156 7.30 9.75 -37.95
N THR A 157 8.19 10.04 -37.00
CA THR A 157 9.41 9.27 -36.71
C THR A 157 9.14 7.76 -36.58
N GLU A 158 9.83 6.92 -37.34
CA GLU A 158 9.58 5.47 -37.39
C GLU A 158 9.82 4.77 -36.04
N ASN A 159 10.86 5.17 -35.32
CA ASN A 159 11.20 4.61 -34.01
C ASN A 159 11.44 5.75 -33.01
N LEU A 160 10.55 5.91 -32.04
CA LEU A 160 10.84 6.76 -30.88
C LEU A 160 11.86 6.07 -29.95
N VAL A 161 12.84 6.86 -29.53
CA VAL A 161 13.89 6.53 -28.55
C VAL A 161 13.66 7.37 -27.28
N ASP A 162 14.14 6.90 -26.14
CA ASP A 162 13.90 7.54 -24.84
C ASP A 162 14.45 8.99 -24.77
N GLU A 163 15.54 9.29 -25.49
CA GLU A 163 16.14 10.63 -25.55
C GLU A 163 15.22 11.66 -26.24
N ASP A 164 14.35 11.21 -27.15
CA ASP A 164 13.44 12.07 -27.92
C ASP A 164 12.08 12.28 -27.22
N MET A 165 11.79 11.55 -26.13
CA MET A 165 10.47 11.51 -25.48
C MET A 165 10.02 12.88 -24.94
N ASP A 166 10.90 13.67 -24.33
CA ASP A 166 10.54 14.98 -23.78
C ASP A 166 10.20 16.00 -24.87
N ALA A 167 10.94 15.96 -25.99
CA ALA A 167 10.62 16.75 -27.18
C ALA A 167 9.28 16.30 -27.78
N PHE A 168 9.05 14.99 -27.87
CA PHE A 168 7.80 14.42 -28.38
C PHE A 168 6.59 14.76 -27.51
N PHE A 169 6.69 14.70 -26.18
CA PHE A 169 5.63 15.15 -25.27
C PHE A 169 5.30 16.62 -25.49
N SER A 170 6.32 17.47 -25.62
CA SER A 170 6.15 18.91 -25.91
C SER A 170 5.46 19.13 -27.26
N THR A 171 5.80 18.34 -28.28
CA THR A 171 5.12 18.35 -29.59
C THR A 171 3.66 17.88 -29.49
N LEU A 172 3.37 16.84 -28.71
CA LEU A 172 2.00 16.35 -28.53
C LEU A 172 1.12 17.36 -27.78
N GLU A 173 1.66 18.03 -26.76
CA GLU A 173 1.01 19.14 -26.06
C GLU A 173 0.77 20.33 -27.02
N ARG A 174 1.73 20.66 -27.89
CA ARG A 174 1.55 21.65 -28.96
C ARG A 174 0.40 21.26 -29.90
N VAL A 175 0.33 20.01 -30.36
CA VAL A 175 -0.78 19.49 -31.19
C VAL A 175 -2.13 19.66 -30.48
N GLN A 176 -2.21 19.36 -29.18
CA GLN A 176 -3.43 19.55 -28.39
C GLN A 176 -3.81 21.04 -28.28
N GLN A 177 -2.84 21.93 -28.05
CA GLN A 177 -3.07 23.38 -28.02
C GLN A 177 -3.57 23.91 -29.38
N VAL A 178 -2.91 23.55 -30.48
CA VAL A 178 -3.37 23.93 -31.84
C VAL A 178 -4.81 23.45 -32.07
N LYS A 179 -5.14 22.22 -31.66
CA LYS A 179 -6.50 21.68 -31.78
C LYS A 179 -7.53 22.45 -30.93
N ALA A 180 -7.13 22.99 -29.78
CA ALA A 180 -7.99 23.84 -28.96
C ALA A 180 -8.19 25.22 -29.61
N ASP A 181 -7.11 25.86 -30.05
CA ASP A 181 -7.12 27.13 -30.78
C ASP A 181 -7.99 27.05 -32.05
N CYS A 182 -7.87 25.98 -32.85
CA CYS A 182 -8.70 25.80 -34.04
C CYS A 182 -10.20 25.61 -33.71
N LYS A 183 -10.55 25.02 -32.55
CA LYS A 183 -11.96 24.97 -32.08
C LYS A 183 -12.46 26.36 -31.69
N GLU A 184 -11.62 27.18 -31.05
CA GLU A 184 -11.93 28.58 -30.74
C GLU A 184 -12.18 29.37 -32.05
N LEU A 185 -11.32 29.20 -33.05
CA LEU A 185 -11.44 29.85 -34.36
C LEU A 185 -12.79 29.53 -35.05
N VAL A 186 -13.20 28.25 -35.05
CA VAL A 186 -14.53 27.82 -35.55
C VAL A 186 -15.66 28.50 -34.77
N ALA A 187 -15.54 28.63 -33.44
CA ALA A 187 -16.54 29.30 -32.61
C ALA A 187 -16.61 30.82 -32.86
N THR A 188 -15.49 31.47 -33.23
CA THR A 188 -15.46 32.91 -33.56
C THR A 188 -16.01 33.26 -34.95
N GLY A 189 -16.16 32.29 -35.85
CA GLY A 189 -16.91 32.44 -37.10
C GLY A 189 -16.23 31.98 -38.39
N GLU A 190 -14.92 31.70 -38.39
CA GLU A 190 -14.19 31.24 -39.59
C GLU A 190 -14.27 29.71 -39.77
N VAL A 191 -15.49 29.22 -39.95
CA VAL A 191 -15.82 27.79 -39.91
C VAL A 191 -14.99 26.95 -40.90
N ASN A 192 -14.88 27.36 -42.17
CA ASN A 192 -14.21 26.53 -43.19
C ASN A 192 -12.71 26.35 -42.92
N CYS A 193 -11.99 27.45 -42.66
CA CYS A 193 -10.55 27.39 -42.38
C CYS A 193 -10.26 26.63 -41.08
N GLY A 194 -11.06 26.87 -40.03
CA GLY A 194 -10.95 26.13 -38.78
C GLY A 194 -11.21 24.63 -38.94
N LEU A 195 -12.15 24.21 -39.79
CA LEU A 195 -12.41 22.79 -40.08
C LEU A 195 -11.27 22.12 -40.87
N GLU A 196 -10.70 22.79 -41.88
CA GLU A 196 -9.55 22.28 -42.63
C GLU A 196 -8.32 22.08 -41.72
N LEU A 197 -8.06 23.06 -40.84
CA LEU A 197 -6.99 22.95 -39.85
C LEU A 197 -7.27 21.86 -38.80
N LEU A 198 -8.51 21.67 -38.37
CA LEU A 198 -8.89 20.59 -37.46
C LEU A 198 -8.71 19.19 -38.07
N ASP A 199 -8.96 19.02 -39.38
CA ASP A 199 -8.70 17.76 -40.10
C ASP A 199 -7.19 17.47 -40.22
N ALA A 200 -6.38 18.48 -40.58
CA ALA A 200 -4.92 18.35 -40.62
C ALA A 200 -4.32 18.00 -39.25
N VAL A 201 -4.70 18.76 -38.21
CA VAL A 201 -4.23 18.55 -36.83
C VAL A 201 -4.79 17.24 -36.25
N GLY A 202 -5.97 16.80 -36.68
CA GLY A 202 -6.51 15.47 -36.37
C GLY A 202 -5.59 14.34 -36.84
N LYS A 203 -5.15 14.39 -38.09
CA LYS A 203 -4.21 13.40 -38.68
C LYS A 203 -2.86 13.37 -37.96
N TYR A 204 -2.31 14.54 -37.64
CA TYR A 204 -1.08 14.63 -36.85
C TYR A 204 -1.24 14.08 -35.43
N GLN A 205 -2.39 14.34 -34.80
CA GLN A 205 -2.70 13.82 -33.46
C GLN A 205 -2.87 12.29 -33.47
N GLU A 206 -3.49 11.72 -34.50
CA GLU A 206 -3.64 10.26 -34.64
C GLU A 206 -2.30 9.55 -34.85
N ALA A 207 -1.44 10.07 -35.75
CA ALA A 207 -0.09 9.57 -35.93
C ALA A 207 0.74 9.65 -34.64
N GLY A 208 0.68 10.79 -33.93
CA GLY A 208 1.33 10.97 -32.64
C GLY A 208 0.86 9.96 -31.58
N PHE A 209 -0.44 9.76 -31.42
CA PHE A 209 -0.95 8.76 -30.48
C PHE A 209 -0.58 7.33 -30.84
N GLU A 210 -0.54 6.97 -32.13
CA GLU A 210 -0.10 5.64 -32.56
C GLU A 210 1.38 5.41 -32.20
N ARG A 211 2.27 6.39 -32.41
CA ARG A 211 3.69 6.27 -32.04
C ARG A 211 3.92 6.29 -30.53
N LEU A 212 3.17 7.12 -29.80
CA LEU A 212 3.19 7.10 -28.33
C LEU A 212 2.76 5.72 -27.79
N TYR A 213 1.70 5.15 -28.36
CA TYR A 213 1.23 3.81 -28.04
C TYR A 213 2.28 2.73 -28.35
N GLN A 214 2.94 2.78 -29.52
CA GLN A 214 3.99 1.83 -29.89
C GLN A 214 5.24 1.92 -28.98
N TRP A 215 5.63 3.13 -28.54
CA TRP A 215 6.69 3.27 -27.53
C TRP A 215 6.23 2.75 -26.15
N THR A 216 5.02 3.14 -25.72
CA THR A 216 4.45 2.74 -24.43
C THR A 216 4.30 1.22 -24.33
N ALA A 217 3.76 0.56 -25.36
CA ALA A 217 3.60 -0.89 -25.41
C ALA A 217 4.94 -1.65 -25.33
N ARG A 218 5.99 -1.17 -26.03
CA ARG A 218 7.35 -1.71 -25.91
C ARG A 218 7.87 -1.56 -24.47
N LYS A 219 7.79 -0.36 -23.89
CA LYS A 219 8.21 -0.12 -22.51
C LYS A 219 7.44 -0.96 -21.49
N CYS A 220 6.12 -1.08 -21.63
CA CYS A 220 5.28 -1.94 -20.80
C CYS A 220 5.71 -3.41 -20.82
N ALA A 221 6.26 -3.91 -21.93
CA ALA A 221 6.82 -5.25 -22.01
C ALA A 221 8.16 -5.39 -21.28
N GLU A 222 8.98 -4.34 -21.25
CA GLU A 222 10.35 -4.29 -20.72
C GLU A 222 10.47 -3.89 -19.23
N VAL A 223 9.37 -3.63 -18.50
CA VAL A 223 9.43 -3.12 -17.10
C VAL A 223 9.81 -4.20 -16.05
N ASP A 224 11.10 -4.50 -15.97
CA ASP A 224 11.68 -5.34 -14.90
C ASP A 224 11.80 -4.63 -13.53
N GLY A 225 11.76 -3.29 -13.51
CA GLY A 225 12.12 -2.44 -12.37
C GLY A 225 11.02 -1.48 -11.87
N GLU A 226 11.45 -0.31 -11.39
CA GLU A 226 10.60 0.82 -10.97
C GLU A 226 9.92 1.50 -12.17
N PRO A 227 8.73 2.10 -12.00
CA PRO A 227 8.05 2.80 -13.07
C PRO A 227 8.82 4.08 -13.44
N SER A 228 9.12 4.29 -14.72
CA SER A 228 9.74 5.54 -15.16
C SER A 228 8.71 6.67 -15.25
N ASN A 229 9.11 7.88 -14.88
CA ASN A 229 8.26 9.08 -14.99
C ASN A 229 7.76 9.31 -16.43
N MET A 230 8.57 8.95 -17.43
CA MET A 230 8.16 8.99 -18.84
C MET A 230 7.03 8.00 -19.15
N LEU A 231 7.08 6.78 -18.59
CA LEU A 231 6.04 5.77 -18.80
C LEU A 231 4.72 6.20 -18.15
N HIS A 232 4.76 6.76 -16.94
CA HIS A 232 3.60 7.36 -16.28
C HIS A 232 2.98 8.47 -17.16
N ARG A 233 3.79 9.45 -17.61
CA ARG A 233 3.31 10.56 -18.47
C ARG A 233 2.72 10.06 -19.79
N ALA A 234 3.33 9.04 -20.41
CA ALA A 234 2.81 8.43 -21.63
C ALA A 234 1.45 7.72 -21.42
N ILE A 235 1.31 6.97 -20.33
CA ILE A 235 0.05 6.30 -19.95
C ILE A 235 -1.05 7.34 -19.62
N ALA A 236 -0.69 8.41 -18.91
CA ALA A 236 -1.60 9.51 -18.59
C ALA A 236 -2.13 10.20 -19.86
N LEU A 237 -1.27 10.47 -20.84
CA LEU A 237 -1.67 11.03 -22.14
C LEU A 237 -2.53 10.07 -22.98
N LEU A 238 -2.39 8.75 -22.80
CA LEU A 238 -3.22 7.75 -23.46
C LEU A 238 -4.56 7.48 -22.74
N SER A 239 -4.76 7.99 -21.52
CA SER A 239 -5.94 7.70 -20.70
C SER A 239 -7.28 8.12 -21.34
N ASP A 240 -7.29 9.22 -22.10
CA ASP A 240 -8.44 9.70 -22.90
C ASP A 240 -8.88 8.70 -23.97
N ARG A 241 -8.00 7.78 -24.40
CA ARG A 241 -8.28 6.75 -25.41
C ARG A 241 -8.36 5.38 -24.76
N ALA A 242 -9.57 5.03 -24.32
CA ALA A 242 -9.87 3.80 -23.58
C ALA A 242 -9.30 2.51 -24.20
N GLU A 243 -9.26 2.39 -25.53
CA GLU A 243 -8.69 1.21 -26.21
C GLU A 243 -7.18 1.06 -25.95
N PHE A 244 -6.41 2.13 -26.16
CA PHE A 244 -4.96 2.14 -25.90
C PHE A 244 -4.66 1.99 -24.41
N TYR A 245 -5.40 2.70 -23.56
CA TYR A 245 -5.24 2.65 -22.11
C TYR A 245 -5.49 1.26 -21.54
N ASN A 246 -6.55 0.57 -21.99
CA ASN A 246 -6.82 -0.81 -21.61
C ASN A 246 -5.75 -1.78 -22.12
N TYR A 247 -5.27 -1.62 -23.36
CA TYR A 247 -4.17 -2.45 -23.89
C TYR A 247 -2.88 -2.26 -23.08
N CYS A 248 -2.52 -1.03 -22.71
CA CYS A 248 -1.37 -0.77 -21.85
C CYS A 248 -1.49 -1.49 -20.50
N LYS A 249 -2.68 -1.50 -19.88
CA LYS A 249 -2.95 -2.28 -18.66
C LYS A 249 -2.75 -3.78 -18.87
N GLU A 250 -3.23 -4.35 -19.96
CA GLU A 250 -3.08 -5.78 -20.25
C GLU A 250 -1.63 -6.18 -20.54
N CYS A 251 -0.88 -5.36 -21.28
CA CYS A 251 0.56 -5.57 -21.51
C CYS A 251 1.35 -5.50 -20.22
N LEU A 252 1.13 -4.49 -19.38
CA LEU A 252 1.78 -4.38 -18.06
C LEU A 252 1.47 -5.59 -17.18
N THR A 253 0.19 -5.94 -17.04
CA THR A 253 -0.25 -7.12 -16.27
C THR A 253 0.42 -8.40 -16.76
N THR A 254 0.57 -8.56 -18.08
CA THR A 254 1.20 -9.75 -18.70
C THR A 254 2.72 -9.79 -18.49
N SER A 255 3.40 -8.64 -18.59
CA SER A 255 4.83 -8.55 -18.31
C SER A 255 5.10 -8.80 -16.82
N ARG A 256 4.40 -8.10 -15.92
CA ARG A 256 4.50 -8.30 -14.47
C ARG A 256 4.19 -9.74 -14.06
N ARG A 257 3.19 -10.40 -14.64
CA ARG A 257 2.93 -11.83 -14.41
C ARG A 257 4.16 -12.70 -14.69
N SER A 258 4.83 -12.48 -15.81
CA SER A 258 6.04 -13.22 -16.19
C SER A 258 7.20 -12.93 -15.24
N LEU A 259 7.39 -11.66 -14.85
CA LEU A 259 8.40 -11.20 -13.90
C LEU A 259 8.18 -11.79 -12.49
N ILE A 260 6.96 -11.75 -11.96
CA ILE A 260 6.59 -12.25 -10.64
C ILE A 260 6.82 -13.77 -10.58
N VAL A 261 6.43 -14.53 -11.61
CA VAL A 261 6.71 -15.98 -11.69
C VAL A 261 8.21 -16.25 -11.66
N ARG A 262 9.02 -15.50 -12.43
CA ARG A 262 10.48 -15.63 -12.41
C ARG A 262 11.05 -15.30 -11.03
N ARG A 263 10.61 -14.21 -10.40
CA ARG A 263 11.03 -13.79 -9.04
C ARG A 263 10.65 -14.84 -7.99
N PHE A 264 9.47 -15.46 -8.10
CA PHE A 264 9.03 -16.55 -7.19
C PHE A 264 9.94 -17.77 -7.32
N ILE A 265 10.22 -18.22 -8.55
CA ILE A 265 11.12 -19.35 -8.80
C ILE A 265 12.54 -19.04 -8.30
N MET A 266 13.03 -17.81 -8.47
CA MET A 266 14.33 -17.39 -7.93
C MET A 266 14.34 -17.39 -6.40
N ALA A 267 13.29 -16.89 -5.73
CA ALA A 267 13.19 -16.95 -4.27
C ALA A 267 13.16 -18.40 -3.73
N LEU A 268 12.49 -19.31 -4.45
CA LEU A 268 12.45 -20.73 -4.14
C LEU A 268 13.82 -21.42 -4.29
N THR A 269 14.53 -21.16 -5.39
CA THR A 269 15.69 -21.98 -5.84
C THR A 269 17.07 -21.34 -5.65
N VAL A 270 17.17 -20.00 -5.65
CA VAL A 270 18.43 -19.24 -5.58
C VAL A 270 18.51 -18.39 -4.30
N GLY A 271 17.37 -17.90 -3.82
CA GLY A 271 17.31 -16.96 -2.70
C GLY A 271 17.62 -15.52 -3.14
N GLY A 272 18.00 -14.67 -2.18
CA GLY A 272 18.35 -13.28 -2.40
C GLY A 272 19.80 -13.06 -2.86
N PRO A 273 20.18 -11.79 -3.15
CA PRO A 273 21.54 -11.45 -3.55
C PRO A 273 22.56 -11.92 -2.49
N ASN A 274 23.70 -12.45 -2.96
CA ASN A 274 24.71 -13.10 -2.12
C ASN A 274 24.22 -14.35 -1.33
N GLY A 275 23.08 -14.93 -1.71
CA GLY A 275 22.49 -16.10 -1.03
C GLY A 275 21.77 -15.77 0.28
N ILE A 276 21.42 -14.49 0.49
CA ILE A 276 20.71 -14.00 1.68
C ILE A 276 19.46 -13.22 1.21
N PRO A 277 18.23 -13.63 1.63
CA PRO A 277 17.90 -14.87 2.33
C PRO A 277 18.25 -16.12 1.49
N ARG A 278 18.39 -17.28 2.15
CA ARG A 278 18.64 -18.57 1.48
C ARG A 278 17.43 -18.99 0.63
N PRO A 279 17.61 -19.85 -0.39
CA PRO A 279 16.51 -20.43 -1.15
C PRO A 279 15.44 -21.06 -0.24
N ILE A 280 14.16 -20.75 -0.47
CA ILE A 280 13.07 -21.25 0.37
C ILE A 280 12.99 -22.79 0.35
N GLU A 281 13.35 -23.43 -0.77
CA GLU A 281 13.37 -24.90 -0.88
C GLU A 281 14.37 -25.58 0.08
N MET A 282 15.37 -24.86 0.61
CA MET A 282 16.25 -25.37 1.67
C MET A 282 15.50 -25.65 2.99
N HIS A 283 14.36 -24.99 3.21
CA HIS A 283 13.54 -25.16 4.42
C HIS A 283 12.46 -26.25 4.26
N ALA A 284 12.40 -27.00 3.14
CA ALA A 284 11.37 -28.01 2.89
C ALA A 284 11.28 -29.15 3.94
N HIS A 285 12.29 -29.30 4.80
CA HIS A 285 12.30 -30.22 5.94
C HIS A 285 11.51 -29.71 7.17
N ASP A 286 11.20 -28.40 7.22
CA ASP A 286 10.31 -27.76 8.20
C ASP A 286 9.04 -27.29 7.46
N PRO A 287 7.94 -28.06 7.51
CA PRO A 287 6.72 -27.78 6.77
C PRO A 287 6.11 -26.40 7.07
N VAL A 288 6.14 -25.99 8.35
CA VAL A 288 5.50 -24.75 8.81
C VAL A 288 6.29 -23.55 8.31
N ARG A 289 7.63 -23.62 8.40
CA ARG A 289 8.51 -22.60 7.84
C ARG A 289 8.47 -22.56 6.33
N TYR A 290 8.51 -23.70 5.65
CA TYR A 290 8.48 -23.76 4.19
C TYR A 290 7.21 -23.15 3.60
N CYS A 291 6.04 -23.51 4.14
CA CYS A 291 4.79 -22.84 3.77
C CYS A 291 4.80 -21.36 4.19
N GLY A 292 5.28 -21.04 5.40
CA GLY A 292 5.32 -19.67 5.92
C GLY A 292 6.15 -18.73 5.05
N ASP A 293 7.36 -19.14 4.65
CA ASP A 293 8.27 -18.39 3.80
C ASP A 293 7.68 -18.14 2.40
N MET A 294 7.03 -19.15 1.79
CA MET A 294 6.33 -18.99 0.50
C MET A 294 5.16 -18.00 0.58
N LEU A 295 4.37 -18.06 1.66
CA LEU A 295 3.22 -17.20 1.88
C LEU A 295 3.63 -15.75 2.21
N ALA A 296 4.67 -15.59 3.04
CA ALA A 296 5.27 -14.31 3.37
C ALA A 296 5.85 -13.63 2.12
N TRP A 297 6.57 -14.39 1.27
CA TRP A 297 7.08 -13.88 -0.01
C TRP A 297 5.93 -13.38 -0.90
N ALA A 298 4.87 -14.19 -1.06
CA ALA A 298 3.74 -13.82 -1.91
C ALA A 298 2.97 -12.61 -1.34
N HIS A 299 2.80 -12.51 -0.02
CA HIS A 299 2.19 -11.36 0.65
C HIS A 299 3.01 -10.07 0.44
N GLN A 300 4.33 -10.14 0.65
CA GLN A 300 5.25 -9.02 0.41
C GLN A 300 5.21 -8.58 -1.06
N ALA A 301 5.23 -9.55 -1.98
CA ALA A 301 5.20 -9.28 -3.41
C ALA A 301 3.87 -8.63 -3.83
N ILE A 302 2.72 -9.09 -3.33
CA ILE A 302 1.41 -8.46 -3.57
C ILE A 302 1.44 -7.00 -3.14
N ALA A 303 1.94 -6.68 -1.94
CA ALA A 303 2.06 -5.29 -1.49
C ALA A 303 2.94 -4.43 -2.43
N THR A 304 4.08 -4.96 -2.89
CA THR A 304 4.95 -4.22 -3.83
C THR A 304 4.35 -4.03 -5.22
N GLU A 305 3.55 -4.98 -5.71
CA GLU A 305 2.86 -4.83 -7.01
C GLU A 305 1.64 -3.90 -6.91
N SER A 306 0.92 -3.92 -5.78
CA SER A 306 -0.16 -2.96 -5.51
C SER A 306 0.35 -1.53 -5.53
N GLU A 307 1.47 -1.26 -4.87
CA GLU A 307 2.10 0.06 -4.89
C GLU A 307 2.65 0.42 -6.27
N PHE A 308 3.25 -0.53 -7.00
CA PHE A 308 3.71 -0.31 -8.37
C PHE A 308 2.59 0.13 -9.31
N PHE A 309 1.43 -0.55 -9.29
CA PHE A 309 0.29 -0.17 -10.13
C PHE A 309 -0.36 1.13 -9.66
N ARG A 310 -0.47 1.36 -8.34
CA ARG A 310 -0.98 2.63 -7.77
C ARG A 310 -0.13 3.82 -8.24
N VAL A 311 1.20 3.76 -8.08
CA VAL A 311 2.10 4.84 -8.51
C VAL A 311 2.02 5.07 -10.03
N LEU A 312 1.87 4.01 -10.83
CA LEU A 312 1.85 4.11 -12.29
C LEU A 312 0.52 4.65 -12.87
N PHE A 313 -0.61 4.50 -12.16
CA PHE A 313 -1.94 4.90 -12.66
C PHE A 313 -2.61 6.04 -11.86
N ASP A 314 -2.30 6.22 -10.57
CA ASP A 314 -2.90 7.24 -9.69
C ASP A 314 -1.96 8.42 -9.38
N GLY A 315 -0.69 8.36 -9.82
CA GLY A 315 0.42 9.06 -9.19
C GLY A 315 0.31 10.58 -8.99
N ASP A 316 0.01 11.01 -7.76
CA ASP A 316 0.65 12.16 -7.11
C ASP A 316 2.03 11.72 -6.59
N VAL A 317 3.09 12.40 -7.04
CA VAL A 317 4.49 12.00 -6.81
C VAL A 317 5.02 12.57 -5.48
N GLU A 318 4.57 12.03 -4.36
CA GLU A 318 5.22 12.19 -3.05
C GLU A 318 5.43 10.84 -2.36
N PHE A 319 6.54 10.17 -2.66
CA PHE A 319 7.04 9.03 -1.88
C PHE A 319 8.35 9.39 -1.18
N SER A 320 8.36 9.25 0.15
CA SER A 320 9.56 9.45 0.98
C SER A 320 10.23 8.10 1.28
N PRO A 321 11.47 7.86 0.82
CA PRO A 321 12.15 6.59 1.04
C PRO A 321 12.97 6.62 2.34
N SER A 322 12.45 6.06 3.44
CA SER A 322 13.29 5.37 4.44
C SER A 322 12.47 4.57 5.46
N ALA A 323 12.66 3.25 5.47
CA ALA A 323 12.55 2.38 6.66
C ALA A 323 13.17 1.00 6.38
N ALA A 324 14.42 0.95 5.94
CA ALA A 324 15.20 -0.28 5.92
C ALA A 324 16.57 -0.05 6.56
N THR A 325 16.88 -0.88 7.55
CA THR A 325 18.19 -0.96 8.24
C THR A 325 18.49 0.13 9.28
N GLU A 326 18.29 -0.21 10.56
CA GLU A 326 19.36 0.02 11.54
C GLU A 326 19.84 -1.33 12.10
N PRO A 327 21.12 -1.47 12.46
CA PRO A 327 21.74 -2.74 12.79
C PRO A 327 21.64 -3.09 14.28
N SER A 328 21.59 -4.39 14.59
CA SER A 328 21.73 -4.90 15.96
C SER A 328 23.12 -4.59 16.54
N PRO A 329 23.24 -3.96 17.73
CA PRO A 329 24.44 -4.03 18.54
C PRO A 329 24.47 -5.34 19.35
N THR A 330 25.66 -5.86 19.59
CA THR A 330 25.88 -7.16 20.26
C THR A 330 25.82 -7.05 21.78
N SER A 331 25.07 -7.97 22.40
CA SER A 331 25.33 -8.65 23.68
C SER A 331 26.05 -7.88 24.81
N GLU A 332 25.35 -7.64 25.93
CA GLU A 332 25.88 -7.99 27.26
C GLU A 332 24.77 -8.28 28.28
N MET A 333 25.14 -8.84 29.44
CA MET A 333 24.25 -9.59 30.35
C MET A 333 23.41 -8.73 31.33
N SER A 334 22.35 -9.39 31.83
CA SER A 334 21.88 -9.39 33.23
C SER A 334 20.64 -8.56 33.62
N GLY A 335 19.54 -9.27 33.84
CA GLY A 335 18.82 -9.23 35.13
C GLY A 335 17.80 -8.10 35.38
N GLY A 336 16.57 -8.50 35.72
CA GLY A 336 15.65 -7.66 36.49
C GLY A 336 14.31 -7.34 35.81
N VAL A 337 13.27 -8.01 36.31
CA VAL A 337 11.89 -7.53 36.51
C VAL A 337 11.57 -6.08 36.09
N THR A 338 10.57 -5.88 35.23
CA THR A 338 9.49 -4.89 35.46
C THR A 338 8.27 -5.10 34.56
N ASP A 339 7.11 -4.79 35.14
CA ASP A 339 5.85 -4.26 34.61
C ASP A 339 5.47 -4.31 33.13
N VAL A 340 4.17 -4.60 32.95
CA VAL A 340 3.35 -4.34 31.77
C VAL A 340 3.26 -2.82 31.50
N PRO A 341 3.31 -2.42 30.22
CA PRO A 341 2.37 -1.40 29.74
C PRO A 341 1.50 -1.93 28.60
N SER A 342 0.20 -1.62 28.68
CA SER A 342 -0.77 -1.82 27.60
C SER A 342 -0.39 -1.04 26.34
N VAL A 343 -0.45 -1.69 25.18
CA VAL A 343 -0.42 -0.99 23.88
C VAL A 343 -1.85 -0.83 23.40
N ASP A 344 -2.26 0.42 23.22
CA ASP A 344 -3.64 0.81 23.01
C ASP A 344 -4.17 0.42 21.62
N ALA A 345 -5.48 0.20 21.54
CA ALA A 345 -6.15 -0.04 20.27
C ALA A 345 -6.34 1.30 19.53
N SER A 346 -5.53 1.58 18.51
CA SER A 346 -5.79 2.68 17.57
C SER A 346 -5.06 2.49 16.24
N LEU A 347 -5.81 2.08 15.21
CA LEU A 347 -5.67 2.54 13.82
C LEU A 347 -6.94 2.15 13.04
N SER A 348 -8.10 2.58 13.55
CA SER A 348 -9.38 2.48 12.87
C SER A 348 -9.59 3.68 11.95
N ALA A 349 -9.80 3.37 10.66
CA ALA A 349 -10.64 4.07 9.69
C ALA A 349 -10.71 5.62 9.73
N MET A 350 -10.15 6.26 8.70
CA MET A 350 -10.73 7.49 8.16
C MET A 350 -10.82 7.41 6.62
N LYS A 351 -11.99 6.97 6.13
CA LYS A 351 -12.42 7.19 4.74
C LYS A 351 -13.25 8.47 4.69
N LEU A 352 -13.02 9.34 3.70
CA LEU A 352 -14.01 9.83 2.72
C LEU A 352 -13.58 11.15 2.06
N GLN A 353 -13.14 11.06 0.80
CA GLN A 353 -13.37 12.09 -0.21
C GLN A 353 -13.32 11.39 -1.59
N GLY A 354 -14.20 11.76 -2.54
CA GLY A 354 -14.07 11.38 -3.96
C GLY A 354 -14.54 9.97 -4.36
N GLY A 355 -15.61 9.90 -5.16
CA GLY A 355 -16.10 8.63 -5.77
C GLY A 355 -15.26 8.12 -6.96
N SER A 356 -14.00 8.52 -7.07
CA SER A 356 -13.06 8.11 -8.13
C SER A 356 -12.11 7.01 -7.64
N ASP A 357 -11.45 7.25 -6.50
CA ASP A 357 -10.44 6.36 -5.90
C ASP A 357 -10.95 4.93 -5.67
N ALA A 358 -12.24 4.77 -5.31
CA ALA A 358 -12.82 3.45 -5.08
C ALA A 358 -12.88 2.59 -6.37
N ALA A 359 -13.10 3.21 -7.53
CA ALA A 359 -13.16 2.52 -8.81
C ALA A 359 -11.75 2.23 -9.36
N VAL A 360 -10.81 3.15 -9.19
CA VAL A 360 -9.43 2.94 -9.66
C VAL A 360 -8.67 1.95 -8.76
N GLY A 361 -8.88 2.02 -7.44
CA GLY A 361 -8.36 1.05 -6.49
C GLY A 361 -8.81 -0.39 -6.77
N ASP A 362 -10.08 -0.60 -7.16
CA ASP A 362 -10.60 -1.91 -7.58
C ASP A 362 -9.93 -2.40 -8.88
N VAL A 363 -9.69 -1.51 -9.84
CA VAL A 363 -8.96 -1.85 -11.08
C VAL A 363 -7.50 -2.20 -10.81
N CYS A 364 -6.78 -1.42 -9.99
CA CYS A 364 -5.41 -1.72 -9.59
C CYS A 364 -5.34 -3.06 -8.84
N THR A 365 -6.27 -3.32 -7.91
CA THR A 365 -6.40 -4.60 -7.19
C THR A 365 -6.64 -5.78 -8.15
N SER A 366 -7.49 -5.61 -9.16
CA SER A 366 -7.73 -6.59 -10.22
C SER A 366 -6.48 -6.87 -11.08
N MET A 367 -5.70 -5.83 -11.40
CA MET A 367 -4.44 -5.96 -12.13
C MET A 367 -3.37 -6.71 -11.31
N VAL A 368 -3.24 -6.43 -10.00
CA VAL A 368 -2.39 -7.22 -9.09
C VAL A 368 -2.85 -8.67 -9.07
N GLY A 369 -4.15 -8.92 -8.90
CA GLY A 369 -4.72 -10.27 -8.94
C GLY A 369 -4.31 -11.04 -10.20
N ARG A 370 -4.53 -10.44 -11.38
CA ARG A 370 -4.15 -11.02 -12.69
C ARG A 370 -2.62 -11.20 -12.83
N ALA A 371 -1.81 -10.34 -12.22
CA ALA A 371 -0.35 -10.48 -12.23
C ALA A 371 0.10 -11.69 -11.38
N PHE A 372 -0.63 -12.05 -10.32
CA PHE A 372 -0.33 -13.22 -9.47
C PHE A 372 -0.89 -14.56 -9.99
N ASP A 373 -1.73 -14.59 -11.04
CA ASP A 373 -2.29 -15.82 -11.61
C ASP A 373 -1.20 -16.89 -11.88
N GLY A 374 -0.04 -16.48 -12.39
CA GLY A 374 1.07 -17.40 -12.70
C GLY A 374 1.73 -18.05 -11.47
N VAL A 375 1.61 -17.45 -10.29
CA VAL A 375 2.15 -17.98 -9.01
C VAL A 375 1.14 -18.91 -8.32
N SER A 376 -0.16 -18.72 -8.57
CA SER A 376 -1.25 -19.48 -7.92
C SER A 376 -1.01 -21.00 -7.93
N ARG A 377 -0.78 -21.60 -9.10
CA ARG A 377 -0.61 -23.05 -9.26
C ARG A 377 0.73 -23.57 -8.72
N PRO A 378 1.89 -22.94 -8.99
CA PRO A 378 3.17 -23.32 -8.37
C PRO A 378 3.20 -23.25 -6.83
N LEU A 379 2.47 -22.30 -6.24
CA LEU A 379 2.28 -22.18 -4.79
C LEU A 379 1.37 -23.31 -4.28
N GLN A 380 0.19 -23.47 -4.89
CA GLN A 380 -0.80 -24.49 -4.52
C GLN A 380 -0.18 -25.89 -4.48
N VAL A 381 0.48 -26.31 -5.57
CA VAL A 381 1.05 -27.66 -5.69
C VAL A 381 2.09 -27.93 -4.62
N ARG A 382 2.95 -26.95 -4.29
CA ARG A 382 3.95 -27.09 -3.22
C ARG A 382 3.30 -27.25 -1.85
N VAL A 383 2.30 -26.42 -1.53
CA VAL A 383 1.56 -26.52 -0.26
C VAL A 383 0.80 -27.85 -0.17
N GLU A 384 0.13 -28.30 -1.24
CA GLU A 384 -0.56 -29.60 -1.30
C GLU A 384 0.40 -30.78 -1.12
N GLN A 385 1.61 -30.73 -1.69
CA GLN A 385 2.67 -31.73 -1.48
C GLN A 385 3.15 -31.76 -0.02
N THR A 386 3.32 -30.59 0.59
CA THR A 386 3.66 -30.47 2.03
C THR A 386 2.54 -31.01 2.92
N LEU A 387 1.27 -30.73 2.61
CA LEU A 387 0.11 -31.26 3.36
C LEU A 387 -0.09 -32.77 3.19
N SER A 388 0.37 -33.35 2.07
CA SER A 388 0.26 -34.77 1.77
C SER A 388 1.30 -35.63 2.49
N SER A 389 2.40 -35.02 2.97
CA SER A 389 3.50 -35.74 3.62
C SER A 389 3.27 -35.92 5.13
N PRO A 390 3.72 -37.04 5.74
CA PRO A 390 3.40 -37.37 7.13
C PRO A 390 4.24 -36.56 8.13
N HIS A 391 3.72 -35.41 8.54
CA HIS A 391 4.38 -34.49 9.48
C HIS A 391 3.84 -34.56 10.93
N GLY A 392 2.82 -35.38 11.17
CA GLY A 392 2.16 -35.49 12.47
C GLY A 392 1.17 -34.36 12.77
N ILE A 393 0.27 -34.66 13.70
CA ILE A 393 -0.96 -33.88 13.91
C ILE A 393 -0.73 -32.42 14.34
N VAL A 394 0.30 -32.17 15.16
CA VAL A 394 0.64 -30.82 15.64
C VAL A 394 1.13 -29.93 14.48
N ILE A 395 1.89 -30.49 13.53
CA ILE A 395 2.32 -29.73 12.34
C ILE A 395 1.14 -29.49 11.39
N ALA A 396 0.26 -30.48 11.21
CA ALA A 396 -0.97 -30.29 10.43
C ALA A 396 -1.83 -29.14 11.00
N TYR A 397 -1.98 -29.06 12.33
CA TYR A 397 -2.74 -28.01 13.01
C TYR A 397 -2.07 -26.62 12.94
N LYS A 398 -0.73 -26.55 13.00
CA LYS A 398 0.03 -25.31 12.69
C LYS A 398 -0.23 -24.83 11.26
N LEU A 399 -0.26 -25.75 10.29
CA LEU A 399 -0.52 -25.42 8.88
C LEU A 399 -1.96 -24.96 8.64
N VAL A 400 -2.95 -25.53 9.33
CA VAL A 400 -4.36 -25.05 9.30
C VAL A 400 -4.43 -23.58 9.70
N HIS A 401 -3.81 -23.21 10.81
CA HIS A 401 -3.80 -21.84 11.32
C HIS A 401 -3.03 -20.86 10.41
N LEU A 402 -1.85 -21.26 9.95
CA LEU A 402 -1.04 -20.49 9.01
C LEU A 402 -1.81 -20.18 7.72
N LEU A 403 -2.49 -21.19 7.16
CA LEU A 403 -3.28 -21.04 5.93
C LEU A 403 -4.57 -20.27 6.16
N ALA A 404 -5.22 -20.37 7.32
CA ALA A 404 -6.36 -19.54 7.67
C ALA A 404 -5.98 -18.05 7.75
N PHE A 405 -4.87 -17.73 8.43
CA PHE A 405 -4.34 -16.35 8.51
C PHE A 405 -4.01 -15.77 7.13
N TYR A 406 -3.23 -16.49 6.32
CA TYR A 406 -2.86 -15.99 4.99
C TYR A 406 -4.03 -15.98 4.01
N HIS A 407 -4.98 -16.93 4.09
CA HIS A 407 -6.23 -16.85 3.31
C HIS A 407 -6.97 -15.54 3.61
N HIS A 408 -7.15 -15.18 4.89
CA HIS A 408 -7.80 -13.92 5.29
C HIS A 408 -7.06 -12.68 4.78
N LYS A 409 -5.72 -12.66 4.86
CA LYS A 409 -4.90 -11.55 4.32
C LYS A 409 -5.01 -11.41 2.80
N PHE A 410 -5.00 -12.51 2.05
CA PHE A 410 -5.09 -12.47 0.59
C PHE A 410 -6.50 -12.13 0.09
N ASP A 411 -7.55 -12.59 0.77
CA ASP A 411 -8.96 -12.24 0.47
C ASP A 411 -9.21 -10.72 0.67
N GLN A 412 -8.46 -10.06 1.57
CA GLN A 412 -8.45 -8.60 1.75
C GLN A 412 -7.64 -7.82 0.69
N LEU A 413 -6.48 -8.35 0.28
CA LEU A 413 -5.56 -7.64 -0.62
C LEU A 413 -5.87 -7.84 -2.10
N VAL A 414 -6.29 -9.04 -2.49
CA VAL A 414 -6.56 -9.45 -3.89
C VAL A 414 -7.81 -10.35 -3.94
N PRO A 415 -9.00 -9.82 -3.59
CA PRO A 415 -10.24 -10.56 -3.66
C PRO A 415 -10.46 -11.16 -5.06
N HIS A 416 -11.05 -12.36 -5.08
CA HIS A 416 -11.38 -13.14 -6.29
C HIS A 416 -10.20 -13.63 -7.17
N ALA A 417 -8.96 -13.17 -6.95
CA ALA A 417 -7.78 -13.58 -7.69
C ALA A 417 -7.49 -15.09 -7.58
N ASP A 418 -6.83 -15.66 -8.59
CA ASP A 418 -6.51 -17.09 -8.64
C ASP A 418 -5.60 -17.53 -7.47
N VAL A 419 -4.72 -16.64 -6.99
CA VAL A 419 -3.88 -16.90 -5.82
C VAL A 419 -4.68 -16.99 -4.51
N ALA A 420 -5.69 -16.12 -4.31
CA ALA A 420 -6.58 -16.19 -3.14
C ALA A 420 -7.47 -17.44 -3.20
N ARG A 421 -7.93 -17.81 -4.41
CA ARG A 421 -8.68 -19.06 -4.63
C ARG A 421 -7.83 -20.30 -4.37
N ALA A 422 -6.58 -20.31 -4.81
CA ALA A 422 -5.62 -21.37 -4.53
C ALA A 422 -5.40 -21.54 -3.01
N LEU A 423 -5.23 -20.43 -2.26
CA LEU A 423 -5.09 -20.48 -0.80
C LEU A 423 -6.33 -21.02 -0.09
N ARG A 424 -7.54 -20.74 -0.61
CA ARG A 424 -8.77 -21.33 -0.10
C ARG A 424 -8.78 -22.85 -0.23
N HIS A 425 -8.37 -23.37 -1.40
CA HIS A 425 -8.21 -24.82 -1.61
C HIS A 425 -7.14 -25.41 -0.69
N CYS A 426 -6.01 -24.74 -0.49
CA CYS A 426 -4.98 -25.17 0.46
C CYS A 426 -5.50 -25.20 1.91
N ARG A 427 -6.28 -24.19 2.34
CA ARG A 427 -6.94 -24.14 3.67
C ARG A 427 -7.92 -25.30 3.84
N GLU A 428 -8.74 -25.59 2.83
CA GLU A 428 -9.68 -26.72 2.85
C GLU A 428 -8.92 -28.05 2.94
N ALA A 429 -7.88 -28.24 2.12
CA ALA A 429 -7.02 -29.42 2.12
C ALA A 429 -6.27 -29.60 3.45
N SER A 430 -5.81 -28.52 4.11
CA SER A 430 -5.14 -28.61 5.41
C SER A 430 -6.12 -28.99 6.53
N ASN A 431 -7.33 -28.45 6.51
CA ASN A 431 -8.39 -28.82 7.44
C ASN A 431 -8.76 -30.30 7.29
N GLU A 432 -8.89 -30.79 6.05
CA GLU A 432 -9.17 -32.20 5.77
C GLU A 432 -8.00 -33.12 6.17
N ALA A 433 -6.74 -32.69 5.94
CA ALA A 433 -5.56 -33.42 6.40
C ALA A 433 -5.48 -33.51 7.93
N PHE A 434 -5.80 -32.42 8.64
CA PHE A 434 -5.87 -32.40 10.10
C PHE A 434 -7.00 -33.30 10.61
N ARG A 435 -8.24 -33.15 10.11
CA ARG A 435 -9.39 -33.97 10.52
C ARG A 435 -9.15 -35.46 10.34
N ARG A 436 -8.55 -35.89 9.22
CA ARG A 436 -8.20 -37.30 9.00
C ARG A 436 -7.17 -37.82 10.00
N GLN A 437 -6.12 -37.04 10.31
CA GLN A 437 -5.12 -37.43 11.32
C GLN A 437 -5.71 -37.43 12.73
N PHE A 438 -6.60 -36.49 13.04
CA PHE A 438 -7.30 -36.41 14.32
C PHE A 438 -8.27 -37.58 14.52
N GLN A 439 -9.10 -37.89 13.51
CA GLN A 439 -9.99 -39.05 13.56
C GLN A 439 -9.22 -40.35 13.73
N GLN A 440 -8.10 -40.52 13.02
CA GLN A 440 -7.22 -41.69 13.20
C GLN A 440 -6.66 -41.79 14.63
N LEU A 441 -6.32 -40.67 15.28
CA LEU A 441 -5.91 -40.66 16.68
C LEU A 441 -7.07 -41.10 17.59
N VAL A 442 -8.26 -40.52 17.40
CA VAL A 442 -9.50 -40.85 18.15
C VAL A 442 -9.86 -42.34 18.01
N ASP A 443 -9.81 -42.88 16.80
CA ASP A 443 -10.12 -44.29 16.51
C ASP A 443 -9.12 -45.24 17.17
N VAL A 444 -7.82 -44.92 17.13
CA VAL A 444 -6.76 -45.71 17.77
C VAL A 444 -6.94 -45.74 19.30
N VAL A 445 -7.28 -44.59 19.91
CA VAL A 445 -7.55 -44.50 21.35
C VAL A 445 -8.79 -45.33 21.71
N ALA A 446 -9.90 -45.14 21.00
CA ALA A 446 -11.13 -45.89 21.24
C ALA A 446 -10.95 -47.40 21.07
N ALA A 447 -10.09 -47.84 20.14
CA ALA A 447 -9.79 -49.25 19.89
C ALA A 447 -8.82 -49.88 20.91
N SER A 448 -8.06 -49.09 21.67
CA SER A 448 -6.96 -49.59 22.49
C SER A 448 -7.39 -50.17 23.84
N ALA A 449 -8.07 -51.31 23.83
CA ALA A 449 -8.18 -52.13 25.04
C ALA A 449 -6.78 -52.57 25.47
N GLN A 450 -6.37 -52.22 26.69
CA GLN A 450 -5.06 -52.60 27.26
C GLN A 450 -5.24 -53.49 28.49
N ASP A 451 -4.30 -54.42 28.69
CA ASP A 451 -4.11 -55.06 29.98
C ASP A 451 -3.70 -53.97 30.99
N TYR A 452 -4.49 -53.82 32.05
CA TYR A 452 -4.27 -52.80 33.07
C TYR A 452 -3.03 -53.13 33.91
N ALA A 453 -2.26 -52.10 34.25
CA ALA A 453 -1.20 -52.25 35.23
C ALA A 453 -1.80 -52.56 36.61
N ALA A 454 -1.09 -53.33 37.43
CA ALA A 454 -1.53 -53.64 38.80
C ALA A 454 -1.67 -52.39 39.72
N SER A 455 -1.13 -51.24 39.29
CA SER A 455 -1.29 -49.93 39.93
C SER A 455 -2.53 -49.15 39.48
N LEU A 456 -3.32 -49.66 38.53
CA LEU A 456 -4.49 -49.00 37.94
C LEU A 456 -4.21 -47.59 37.37
N ALA A 457 -2.95 -47.27 37.07
CA ALA A 457 -2.52 -45.98 36.58
C ALA A 457 -3.11 -45.65 35.18
N ALA A 458 -3.07 -44.36 34.81
CA ALA A 458 -3.45 -43.92 33.47
C ALA A 458 -2.63 -44.65 32.39
N THR A 459 -3.28 -45.01 31.28
CA THR A 459 -2.60 -45.75 30.20
C THR A 459 -1.59 -44.86 29.46
N HIS A 460 -0.59 -45.49 28.84
CA HIS A 460 0.35 -44.78 27.97
C HIS A 460 -0.35 -44.04 26.83
N ILE A 461 -1.48 -44.57 26.33
CA ILE A 461 -2.25 -43.94 25.25
C ILE A 461 -2.97 -42.69 25.76
N THR A 462 -3.54 -42.73 26.97
CA THR A 462 -4.11 -41.54 27.62
C THR A 462 -3.05 -40.46 27.85
N LEU A 463 -1.85 -40.83 28.30
CA LEU A 463 -0.71 -39.91 28.45
C LEU A 463 -0.31 -39.29 27.09
N ASP A 464 -0.13 -40.10 26.05
CA ASP A 464 0.23 -39.64 24.71
C ASP A 464 -0.82 -38.68 24.11
N VAL A 465 -2.12 -38.97 24.31
CA VAL A 465 -3.21 -38.08 23.91
C VAL A 465 -3.20 -36.79 24.70
N SER A 466 -2.97 -36.85 26.02
CA SER A 466 -2.86 -35.67 26.87
C SER A 466 -1.73 -34.75 26.41
N HIS A 467 -0.55 -35.30 26.08
CA HIS A 467 0.57 -34.54 25.53
C HIS A 467 0.27 -33.96 24.13
N ARG A 468 -0.43 -34.69 23.27
CA ARG A 468 -0.85 -34.19 21.95
C ARG A 468 -1.86 -33.06 22.06
N LEU A 469 -2.89 -33.21 22.90
CA LEU A 469 -3.91 -32.20 23.14
C LEU A 469 -3.29 -30.92 23.71
N VAL A 470 -2.39 -31.04 24.68
CA VAL A 470 -1.51 -29.96 25.16
C VAL A 470 -0.80 -29.24 24.01
N ALA A 471 -0.13 -29.98 23.11
CA ALA A 471 0.64 -29.38 22.02
C ALA A 471 -0.26 -28.72 20.95
N LEU A 472 -1.50 -29.19 20.79
CA LEU A 472 -2.51 -28.52 19.98
C LEU A 472 -2.97 -27.22 20.63
N LEU A 473 -3.25 -27.21 21.95
CA LEU A 473 -3.64 -26.00 22.68
C LEU A 473 -2.53 -24.93 22.70
N GLU A 474 -1.27 -25.33 22.82
CA GLU A 474 -0.12 -24.41 22.70
C GLU A 474 -0.01 -23.78 21.30
N VAL A 475 -0.41 -24.49 20.25
CA VAL A 475 -0.54 -23.92 18.90
C VAL A 475 -1.74 -22.97 18.82
N PHE A 476 -2.87 -23.37 19.40
CA PHE A 476 -4.09 -22.56 19.43
C PHE A 476 -3.90 -21.22 20.15
N GLN A 477 -3.09 -21.15 21.22
CA GLN A 477 -2.77 -19.89 21.89
C GLN A 477 -2.01 -18.88 21.00
N THR A 478 -1.32 -19.36 19.97
CA THR A 478 -0.67 -18.51 18.94
C THR A 478 -1.57 -18.21 17.74
N SER A 479 -2.82 -18.69 17.75
CA SER A 479 -3.79 -18.50 16.69
C SER A 479 -4.34 -17.07 16.65
N LEU A 480 -4.56 -16.58 15.43
CA LEU A 480 -5.23 -15.30 15.16
C LEU A 480 -6.69 -15.49 14.72
N LEU A 481 -7.33 -16.59 15.15
CA LEU A 481 -8.75 -16.83 14.90
C LEU A 481 -9.66 -15.81 15.63
N PRO A 482 -10.74 -15.33 14.98
CA PRO A 482 -11.75 -14.51 15.64
C PRO A 482 -12.39 -15.23 16.85
N GLU A 483 -12.74 -14.50 17.90
CA GLU A 483 -13.33 -15.07 19.13
C GLU A 483 -14.54 -15.99 18.89
N HIS A 484 -15.36 -15.70 17.87
CA HIS A 484 -16.55 -16.50 17.54
C HIS A 484 -16.24 -17.82 16.80
N GLU A 485 -15.04 -17.98 16.24
CA GLU A 485 -14.59 -19.23 15.59
C GLU A 485 -13.81 -20.13 16.56
N LYS A 486 -13.34 -19.59 17.69
CA LYS A 486 -12.48 -20.29 18.67
C LYS A 486 -13.12 -21.55 19.27
N GLU A 487 -14.36 -21.48 19.75
CA GLU A 487 -15.05 -22.65 20.30
C GLU A 487 -15.31 -23.71 19.22
N ALA A 488 -15.59 -23.30 17.98
CA ALA A 488 -15.87 -24.20 16.87
C ALA A 488 -14.62 -24.98 16.38
N ASP A 489 -13.42 -24.44 16.59
CA ASP A 489 -12.16 -25.14 16.30
C ASP A 489 -11.73 -26.08 17.45
N LEU A 490 -12.00 -25.70 18.71
CA LEU A 490 -11.67 -26.50 19.88
C LEU A 490 -12.65 -27.65 20.16
N ALA A 491 -13.96 -27.46 19.98
CA ALA A 491 -14.97 -28.46 20.34
C ALA A 491 -14.73 -29.84 19.71
N PRO A 492 -14.42 -29.98 18.41
CA PRO A 492 -14.11 -31.27 17.80
C PRO A 492 -12.96 -32.03 18.47
N LEU A 493 -12.03 -31.33 19.13
CA LEU A 493 -10.90 -31.96 19.83
C LEU A 493 -11.38 -32.72 21.07
N PHE A 494 -12.27 -32.11 21.85
CA PHE A 494 -12.80 -32.69 23.09
C PHE A 494 -13.94 -33.67 22.82
N ASP A 495 -14.84 -33.31 21.89
CA ASP A 495 -15.97 -34.15 21.48
C ASP A 495 -15.49 -35.46 20.81
N GLY A 496 -14.28 -35.48 20.24
CA GLY A 496 -13.61 -36.70 19.77
C GLY A 496 -12.86 -37.45 20.86
N VAL A 497 -11.99 -36.78 21.62
CA VAL A 497 -11.09 -37.44 22.60
C VAL A 497 -11.84 -38.00 23.81
N LEU A 498 -12.76 -37.24 24.42
CA LEU A 498 -13.39 -37.66 25.68
C LEU A 498 -14.22 -38.95 25.52
N PRO A 499 -15.07 -39.12 24.47
CA PRO A 499 -15.78 -40.38 24.25
C PRO A 499 -14.85 -41.55 23.86
N ALA A 500 -13.74 -41.28 23.17
CA ALA A 500 -12.77 -42.33 22.83
C ALA A 500 -12.05 -42.86 24.07
N VAL A 501 -11.66 -41.99 24.99
CA VAL A 501 -11.03 -42.37 26.27
C VAL A 501 -12.03 -43.08 27.18
N GLU A 502 -13.28 -42.63 27.21
CA GLU A 502 -14.36 -43.35 27.90
C GLU A 502 -14.54 -44.78 27.37
N LEU A 503 -14.64 -44.95 26.05
CA LEU A 503 -14.81 -46.27 25.43
C LEU A 503 -13.57 -47.16 25.63
N MET A 504 -12.37 -46.58 25.63
CA MET A 504 -11.11 -47.26 25.97
C MET A 504 -11.12 -47.76 27.42
N CYS A 505 -11.56 -46.93 28.37
CA CYS A 505 -11.72 -47.32 29.76
C CYS A 505 -12.73 -48.47 29.90
N GLN A 506 -13.93 -48.34 29.32
CA GLN A 506 -14.96 -49.39 29.36
C GLN A 506 -14.44 -50.74 28.80
N ARG A 507 -13.65 -50.71 27.72
CA ARG A 507 -13.09 -51.92 27.09
C ARG A 507 -11.97 -52.57 27.90
N SER A 508 -11.12 -51.77 28.54
CA SER A 508 -9.98 -52.24 29.35
C SER A 508 -10.40 -52.76 30.73
N VAL A 509 -11.62 -52.43 31.18
CA VAL A 509 -12.17 -52.75 32.51
C VAL A 509 -12.99 -54.06 32.55
N ASN A 510 -13.09 -54.79 31.42
CA ASN A 510 -13.84 -56.05 31.37
C ASN A 510 -13.29 -57.12 32.33
N GLY A 511 -14.08 -57.48 33.35
CA GLY A 511 -13.72 -58.48 34.36
C GLY A 511 -12.97 -57.94 35.58
N LEU A 512 -12.73 -56.62 35.65
CA LEU A 512 -12.25 -55.95 36.86
C LEU A 512 -13.36 -55.83 37.92
N ASP A 513 -12.92 -55.68 39.17
CA ASP A 513 -13.78 -55.33 40.28
C ASP A 513 -14.37 -53.91 40.13
N PRO A 514 -15.62 -53.62 40.53
CA PRO A 514 -16.26 -52.31 40.33
C PRO A 514 -15.54 -51.11 40.99
N VAL A 515 -14.75 -51.33 42.05
CA VAL A 515 -13.93 -50.26 42.66
C VAL A 515 -12.69 -50.00 41.80
N ASP A 516 -11.97 -51.06 41.42
CA ASP A 516 -10.76 -50.97 40.60
C ASP A 516 -11.06 -50.39 39.21
N ALA A 517 -12.22 -50.74 38.66
CA ALA A 517 -12.84 -50.16 37.47
C ALA A 517 -12.96 -48.64 37.52
N LEU A 518 -13.50 -48.10 38.63
CA LEU A 518 -13.67 -46.66 38.83
C LEU A 518 -12.33 -45.97 39.09
N VAL A 519 -11.43 -46.56 39.87
CA VAL A 519 -10.07 -46.03 40.12
C VAL A 519 -9.32 -45.88 38.79
N PHE A 520 -9.34 -46.90 37.93
CA PHE A 520 -8.72 -46.84 36.61
C PHE A 520 -9.32 -45.73 35.73
N ARG A 521 -10.65 -45.58 35.71
CA ARG A 521 -11.34 -44.51 34.96
C ARG A 521 -10.95 -43.12 35.47
N ILE A 522 -10.98 -42.91 36.79
CA ILE A 522 -10.60 -41.65 37.45
C ILE A 522 -9.15 -41.30 37.14
N ASN A 523 -8.23 -42.27 37.20
CA ASN A 523 -6.81 -42.06 36.87
C ASN A 523 -6.61 -41.62 35.42
N ASN A 524 -7.32 -42.22 34.45
CA ASN A 524 -7.23 -41.81 33.05
C ASN A 524 -7.81 -40.41 32.80
N PHE A 525 -8.98 -40.09 33.34
CA PHE A 525 -9.60 -38.76 33.13
C PHE A 525 -8.88 -37.64 33.89
N SER A 526 -8.40 -37.88 35.10
CA SER A 526 -7.62 -36.89 35.86
C SER A 526 -6.26 -36.60 35.21
N CYS A 527 -5.64 -37.61 34.59
CA CYS A 527 -4.45 -37.45 33.75
C CYS A 527 -4.68 -36.51 32.56
N LEU A 528 -5.84 -36.58 31.91
CA LEU A 528 -6.23 -35.66 30.83
C LEU A 528 -6.61 -34.27 31.35
N GLN A 529 -7.30 -34.19 32.48
CA GLN A 529 -7.80 -32.92 33.02
C GLN A 529 -6.66 -32.01 33.50
N THR A 530 -5.68 -32.57 34.22
CA THR A 530 -4.67 -31.77 34.95
C THR A 530 -3.89 -30.81 34.06
N PRO A 531 -3.37 -31.21 32.88
CA PRO A 531 -2.62 -30.31 32.01
C PRO A 531 -3.48 -29.24 31.33
N LEU A 532 -4.82 -29.35 31.38
CA LEU A 532 -5.75 -28.38 30.79
C LEU A 532 -5.98 -27.16 31.69
N ALA A 533 -5.70 -27.25 32.99
CA ALA A 533 -5.92 -26.18 33.96
C ALA A 533 -5.15 -24.86 33.66
N ARG A 534 -4.10 -24.91 32.81
CA ARG A 534 -3.33 -23.73 32.37
C ARG A 534 -3.88 -23.03 31.11
N PHE A 535 -4.93 -23.57 30.49
CA PHE A 535 -5.51 -23.07 29.24
C PHE A 535 -6.91 -22.50 29.52
N PRO A 536 -7.10 -21.16 29.64
CA PRO A 536 -8.40 -20.59 29.94
C PRO A 536 -9.46 -20.90 28.87
N GLU A 537 -9.04 -21.12 27.62
CA GLU A 537 -9.89 -21.37 26.46
C GLU A 537 -10.68 -22.68 26.56
N VAL A 538 -10.22 -23.64 27.39
CA VAL A 538 -10.85 -24.96 27.56
C VAL A 538 -11.50 -25.14 28.93
N THR A 539 -11.70 -24.06 29.69
CA THR A 539 -12.31 -24.06 31.03
C THR A 539 -13.65 -24.80 31.07
N LYS A 540 -14.44 -24.74 29.99
CA LYS A 540 -15.70 -25.47 29.81
C LYS A 540 -15.51 -26.99 29.98
N TRP A 541 -14.67 -27.59 29.13
CA TRP A 541 -14.38 -29.04 29.16
C TRP A 541 -13.65 -29.45 30.44
N HIS A 542 -12.71 -28.62 30.94
CA HIS A 542 -12.06 -28.86 32.23
C HIS A 542 -13.07 -28.95 33.39
N ALA A 543 -14.08 -28.07 33.41
CA ALA A 543 -15.15 -28.06 34.41
C ALA A 543 -16.17 -29.19 34.21
N GLU A 544 -16.41 -29.62 32.96
CA GLU A 544 -17.22 -30.81 32.64
C GLU A 544 -16.56 -32.08 33.20
N MET A 545 -15.30 -32.33 32.84
CA MET A 545 -14.50 -33.44 33.38
C MET A 545 -14.43 -33.41 34.92
N GLY A 546 -14.34 -32.22 35.52
CA GLY A 546 -14.34 -32.07 36.98
C GLY A 546 -15.65 -32.51 37.64
N ARG A 547 -16.81 -32.26 37.01
CA ARG A 547 -18.11 -32.74 37.50
C ARG A 547 -18.24 -34.25 37.40
N ASP A 548 -17.71 -34.84 36.33
CA ASP A 548 -17.70 -36.29 36.12
C ASP A 548 -16.76 -37.00 37.11
N LEU A 549 -15.54 -36.48 37.33
CA LEU A 549 -14.63 -36.97 38.35
C LEU A 549 -15.25 -36.91 39.76
N ASP A 550 -15.88 -35.79 40.11
CA ASP A 550 -16.58 -35.62 41.39
C ASP A 550 -17.76 -36.57 41.56
N ARG A 551 -18.43 -36.95 40.46
CA ARG A 551 -19.46 -37.99 40.47
C ARG A 551 -18.84 -39.37 40.72
N TRP A 552 -17.82 -39.77 39.96
CA TRP A 552 -17.21 -41.09 40.10
C TRP A 552 -16.50 -41.27 41.45
N LEU A 553 -15.99 -40.20 42.07
CA LEU A 553 -15.46 -40.23 43.43
C LEU A 553 -16.56 -40.49 44.48
N ARG A 554 -17.79 -39.97 44.28
CA ARG A 554 -18.94 -40.33 45.12
C ARG A 554 -19.33 -41.79 44.90
N ASP A 555 -19.52 -42.21 43.65
CA ASP A 555 -19.85 -43.60 43.28
C ASP A 555 -18.81 -44.61 43.87
N LEU A 556 -17.52 -44.26 43.82
CA LEU A 556 -16.42 -45.02 44.41
C LEU A 556 -16.49 -45.07 45.94
N SER A 557 -16.78 -43.94 46.60
CA SER A 557 -16.91 -43.88 48.05
C SER A 557 -18.12 -44.66 48.58
N GLU A 558 -19.23 -44.67 47.82
CA GLU A 558 -20.43 -45.45 48.16
C GLU A 558 -20.16 -46.96 48.03
N LEU A 559 -19.47 -47.40 46.98
CA LEU A 559 -19.06 -48.80 46.81
C LEU A 559 -18.07 -49.26 47.89
N GLN A 560 -17.13 -48.41 48.29
CA GLN A 560 -16.19 -48.72 49.39
C GLN A 560 -16.90 -48.76 50.74
N ALA A 561 -17.79 -47.81 51.03
CA ALA A 561 -18.62 -47.83 52.23
C ALA A 561 -19.49 -49.10 52.27
N ALA A 562 -20.19 -49.43 51.18
CA ALA A 562 -21.02 -50.63 51.08
C ALA A 562 -20.25 -51.92 51.40
N ARG A 563 -18.99 -52.06 50.95
CA ARG A 563 -18.14 -53.23 51.30
C ARG A 563 -17.85 -53.34 52.79
N VAL A 564 -17.60 -52.22 53.47
CA VAL A 564 -17.38 -52.19 54.92
C VAL A 564 -18.68 -52.54 55.64
N LEU A 565 -19.81 -51.99 55.21
CA LEU A 565 -21.13 -52.25 55.78
C LEU A 565 -21.56 -53.71 55.59
N ASP A 566 -21.34 -54.30 54.40
CA ASP A 566 -21.62 -55.71 54.10
C ASP A 566 -20.76 -56.64 54.95
N ARG A 567 -19.45 -56.35 55.04
CA ARG A 567 -18.50 -57.13 55.87
C ARG A 567 -18.91 -57.15 57.34
N CYS A 568 -19.43 -56.03 57.85
CA CYS A 568 -19.91 -55.90 59.23
C CYS A 568 -21.39 -56.33 59.39
N ARG A 569 -22.07 -56.72 58.30
CA ARG A 569 -23.52 -57.02 58.22
C ARG A 569 -24.44 -55.84 58.56
N VAL A 570 -23.92 -54.63 58.55
CA VAL A 570 -24.66 -53.39 58.78
C VAL A 570 -25.67 -53.14 57.66
N SER A 571 -25.35 -53.48 56.40
CA SER A 571 -26.29 -53.37 55.29
C SER A 571 -27.57 -54.18 55.50
N ALA A 572 -27.46 -55.39 56.07
CA ALA A 572 -28.61 -56.22 56.40
C ALA A 572 -29.42 -55.61 57.55
N LEU A 573 -28.75 -55.04 58.57
CA LEU A 573 -29.41 -54.31 59.66
C LEU A 573 -30.17 -53.08 59.13
N LEU A 574 -29.57 -52.29 58.24
CA LEU A 574 -30.23 -51.14 57.59
C LEU A 574 -31.47 -51.56 56.79
N GLN A 575 -31.40 -52.67 56.05
CA GLN A 575 -32.56 -53.21 55.33
C GLN A 575 -33.69 -53.62 56.29
N CYS A 576 -33.37 -54.26 57.43
CA CYS A 576 -34.37 -54.57 58.45
C CYS A 576 -34.98 -53.30 59.07
N ILE A 577 -34.18 -52.26 59.34
CA ILE A 577 -34.65 -50.95 59.85
C ILE A 577 -35.59 -50.29 58.82
N GLN A 578 -35.21 -50.27 57.54
CA GLN A 578 -36.03 -49.70 56.46
C GLN A 578 -37.35 -50.45 56.28
N GLN A 579 -37.33 -51.78 56.21
CA GLN A 579 -38.54 -52.61 56.12
C GLN A 579 -39.48 -52.42 57.32
N PHE A 580 -38.93 -52.28 58.53
CA PHE A 580 -39.70 -51.92 59.71
C PHE A 580 -40.32 -50.52 59.56
N GLN A 581 -39.55 -49.51 59.17
CA GLN A 581 -40.04 -48.14 58.98
C GLN A 581 -41.12 -48.03 57.89
N GLU A 582 -40.96 -48.71 56.76
CA GLU A 582 -41.93 -48.75 55.66
C GLU A 582 -43.24 -49.45 56.07
N SER A 583 -43.15 -50.59 56.77
CA SER A 583 -44.34 -51.29 57.27
C SER A 583 -45.07 -50.50 58.36
N HIS A 584 -44.35 -49.80 59.24
CA HIS A 584 -44.94 -48.88 60.23
C HIS A 584 -45.53 -47.60 59.59
N ALA A 585 -44.98 -47.13 58.47
CA ALA A 585 -45.53 -45.97 57.75
C ALA A 585 -46.79 -46.33 56.95
N ALA A 586 -46.88 -47.54 56.42
CA ALA A 586 -48.04 -48.04 55.68
C ALA A 586 -49.22 -48.41 56.61
N VAL A 587 -48.94 -48.92 57.81
CA VAL A 587 -49.96 -49.27 58.81
C VAL A 587 -50.15 -48.10 59.77
N ALA A 588 -51.11 -47.24 59.47
CA ALA A 588 -51.48 -46.14 60.37
C ALA A 588 -51.98 -46.68 61.73
N MET A 589 -51.17 -46.52 62.77
CA MET A 589 -51.53 -46.66 64.19
C MET A 589 -52.04 -48.06 64.63
N GLU A 590 -51.17 -49.08 64.55
CA GLU A 590 -51.26 -50.21 65.52
C GLU A 590 -50.30 -49.97 66.70
N PRO A 591 -50.79 -49.55 67.88
CA PRO A 591 -49.93 -49.28 69.03
C PRO A 591 -49.53 -50.58 69.74
N GLY A 592 -48.45 -51.23 69.28
CA GLY A 592 -47.92 -52.40 69.99
C GLY A 592 -46.72 -53.14 69.40
N THR A 593 -46.41 -53.01 68.11
CA THR A 593 -45.30 -53.74 67.48
C THR A 593 -43.95 -53.07 67.76
N SER A 594 -43.21 -53.61 68.73
CA SER A 594 -41.87 -53.11 69.05
C SER A 594 -40.88 -53.53 67.96
N PRO A 595 -39.91 -52.67 67.57
CA PRO A 595 -38.82 -53.07 66.68
C PRO A 595 -38.15 -54.39 67.08
N THR A 596 -38.01 -54.63 68.40
CA THR A 596 -37.39 -55.85 68.96
C THR A 596 -38.11 -57.15 68.62
N ASP A 597 -39.36 -57.08 68.19
CA ASP A 597 -40.18 -58.23 67.84
C ASP A 597 -39.98 -58.62 66.36
N THR A 598 -39.25 -57.79 65.60
CA THR A 598 -38.86 -58.04 64.21
C THR A 598 -37.54 -58.83 64.17
N PRO A 599 -37.45 -59.94 63.44
CA PRO A 599 -36.23 -60.75 63.38
C PRO A 599 -35.06 -59.95 62.78
N GLY A 600 -33.94 -59.89 63.50
CA GLY A 600 -32.75 -59.11 63.12
C GLY A 600 -32.67 -57.69 63.70
N LEU A 601 -33.74 -57.22 64.36
CA LEU A 601 -33.77 -55.96 65.13
C LEU A 601 -33.78 -56.20 66.65
N ASP A 602 -33.45 -57.41 67.10
CA ASP A 602 -33.22 -57.68 68.52
C ASP A 602 -31.94 -56.99 69.02
N GLY A 603 -31.95 -56.58 70.29
CA GLY A 603 -30.87 -55.78 70.85
C GLY A 603 -29.51 -56.49 70.92
N GLU A 604 -29.49 -57.83 70.98
CA GLU A 604 -28.26 -58.63 70.94
C GLU A 604 -27.64 -58.61 69.53
N THR A 605 -28.45 -58.77 68.48
CA THR A 605 -28.02 -58.62 67.08
C THR A 605 -27.50 -57.21 66.80
N ILE A 606 -28.21 -56.16 67.22
CA ILE A 606 -27.76 -54.77 67.02
C ILE A 606 -26.45 -54.51 67.77
N THR A 607 -26.35 -54.92 69.04
CA THR A 607 -25.12 -54.82 69.84
C THR A 607 -23.93 -55.46 69.14
N ARG A 608 -24.11 -56.67 68.61
CA ARG A 608 -23.04 -57.42 67.94
C ARG A 608 -22.64 -56.76 66.62
N VAL A 609 -23.61 -56.41 65.77
CA VAL A 609 -23.36 -55.77 64.46
C VAL A 609 -22.68 -54.40 64.64
N MET A 610 -23.12 -53.59 65.60
CA MET A 610 -22.52 -52.28 65.87
C MET A 610 -21.15 -52.40 66.56
N GLY A 611 -20.92 -53.44 67.35
CA GLY A 611 -19.59 -53.77 67.90
C GLY A 611 -18.59 -54.20 66.81
N ASP A 612 -19.00 -55.12 65.93
CA ASP A 612 -18.24 -55.56 64.76
C ASP A 612 -17.92 -54.35 63.84
N PHE A 613 -18.89 -53.45 63.66
CA PHE A 613 -18.73 -52.22 62.88
C PHE A 613 -17.78 -51.23 63.53
N CYS A 614 -17.92 -50.92 64.83
CA CYS A 614 -16.96 -50.07 65.55
C CYS A 614 -15.54 -50.59 65.42
N ALA A 615 -15.32 -51.89 65.65
CA ALA A 615 -14.01 -52.51 65.53
C ALA A 615 -13.41 -52.35 64.12
N ALA A 616 -14.23 -52.48 63.07
CA ALA A 616 -13.82 -52.23 61.70
C ALA A 616 -13.46 -50.75 61.44
N LEU A 617 -14.25 -49.80 61.97
CA LEU A 617 -14.00 -48.36 61.86
C LEU A 617 -12.65 -47.96 62.48
N MET A 618 -12.31 -48.49 63.66
CA MET A 618 -11.03 -48.23 64.35
C MET A 618 -9.79 -48.75 63.59
N THR A 619 -9.96 -49.64 62.60
CA THR A 619 -8.87 -50.23 61.80
C THR A 619 -9.10 -50.10 60.30
N LEU A 620 -9.78 -49.04 59.86
CA LEU A 620 -10.07 -48.83 58.44
C LEU A 620 -8.81 -48.64 57.61
N MET A 621 -8.77 -49.33 56.47
CA MET A 621 -7.80 -49.11 55.40
C MET A 621 -8.48 -49.28 54.05
N PHE A 622 -8.17 -48.40 53.10
CA PHE A 622 -8.75 -48.38 51.77
C PHE A 622 -7.66 -48.51 50.68
N PRO A 623 -7.02 -49.69 50.55
CA PRO A 623 -5.84 -49.86 49.70
C PRO A 623 -6.10 -49.55 48.20
N GLN A 624 -7.34 -49.68 47.71
CA GLN A 624 -7.68 -49.26 46.35
C GLN A 624 -7.72 -47.74 46.18
N LEU A 625 -8.03 -46.96 47.24
CA LEU A 625 -8.00 -45.50 47.18
C LEU A 625 -6.56 -44.97 47.11
N ASP A 626 -5.59 -45.71 47.66
CA ASP A 626 -4.16 -45.39 47.53
C ASP A 626 -3.61 -45.69 46.12
N SER A 627 -4.41 -46.33 45.25
CA SER A 627 -4.13 -46.50 43.81
C SER A 627 -4.65 -45.34 42.96
N LEU A 628 -5.29 -44.32 43.55
CA LEU A 628 -5.60 -43.07 42.86
C LEU A 628 -4.31 -42.25 42.67
N ALA A 629 -3.98 -41.93 41.43
CA ALA A 629 -2.72 -41.29 41.06
C ALA A 629 -2.56 -39.84 41.57
N GLN A 630 -3.65 -39.22 42.01
CA GLN A 630 -3.67 -37.86 42.55
C GLN A 630 -4.01 -37.87 44.04
N PRO A 631 -3.10 -37.41 44.92
CA PRO A 631 -3.34 -37.38 46.37
C PRO A 631 -4.64 -36.67 46.75
N ALA A 632 -4.89 -35.49 46.19
CA ALA A 632 -6.11 -34.73 46.48
C ALA A 632 -7.42 -35.46 46.14
N LEU A 633 -7.41 -36.34 45.12
CA LEU A 633 -8.58 -37.16 44.79
C LEU A 633 -8.71 -38.36 45.74
N ALA A 634 -7.58 -38.95 46.16
CA ALA A 634 -7.54 -40.00 47.17
C ALA A 634 -8.04 -39.49 48.53
N ASP A 635 -7.57 -38.32 48.97
CA ASP A 635 -7.96 -37.68 50.21
C ASP A 635 -9.46 -37.34 50.20
N LYS A 636 -9.97 -36.77 49.09
CA LYS A 636 -11.41 -36.51 48.88
C LYS A 636 -12.24 -37.80 48.90
N ALA A 637 -11.78 -38.89 48.28
CA ALA A 637 -12.46 -40.18 48.32
C ALA A 637 -12.47 -40.80 49.74
N ARG A 638 -11.36 -40.71 50.48
CA ARG A 638 -11.30 -41.19 51.88
C ARG A 638 -12.26 -40.37 52.76
N ALA A 639 -12.24 -39.04 52.66
CA ALA A 639 -13.14 -38.17 53.41
C ALA A 639 -14.63 -38.45 53.12
N LEU A 640 -15.01 -38.62 51.84
CA LEU A 640 -16.37 -39.01 51.45
C LEU A 640 -16.76 -40.38 52.01
N THR A 641 -15.88 -41.38 51.91
CA THR A 641 -16.14 -42.74 52.41
C THR A 641 -16.32 -42.74 53.93
N SER A 642 -15.43 -42.05 54.65
CA SER A 642 -15.51 -41.85 56.10
C SER A 642 -16.80 -41.14 56.51
N ALA A 643 -17.19 -40.07 55.81
CA ALA A 643 -18.44 -39.35 56.06
C ALA A 643 -19.69 -40.24 55.89
N THR A 644 -19.74 -41.07 54.84
CA THR A 644 -20.84 -42.03 54.62
C THR A 644 -20.90 -43.09 55.73
N LEU A 645 -19.76 -43.61 56.17
CA LEU A 645 -19.69 -44.58 57.27
C LEU A 645 -20.09 -43.96 58.62
N ALA A 646 -19.61 -42.75 58.93
CA ALA A 646 -20.00 -42.01 60.13
C ALA A 646 -21.50 -41.65 60.14
N GLY A 647 -22.05 -41.20 59.01
CA GLY A 647 -23.48 -40.94 58.85
C GLY A 647 -24.33 -42.19 59.05
N THR A 648 -23.85 -43.33 58.56
CA THR A 648 -24.50 -44.64 58.77
C THR A 648 -24.48 -45.06 60.24
N TYR A 649 -23.35 -44.86 60.94
CA TYR A 649 -23.25 -45.09 62.37
C TYR A 649 -24.23 -44.21 63.16
N ALA A 650 -24.25 -42.92 62.86
CA ALA A 650 -25.14 -41.95 63.49
C ALA A 650 -26.62 -42.31 63.29
N PHE A 651 -27.03 -42.70 62.08
CA PHE A 651 -28.41 -43.12 61.79
C PHE A 651 -28.86 -44.32 62.65
N ILE A 652 -28.01 -45.35 62.79
CA ILE A 652 -28.34 -46.52 63.61
C ILE A 652 -28.33 -46.17 65.11
N TYR A 653 -27.39 -45.30 65.53
CA TYR A 653 -27.36 -44.78 66.89
C TYR A 653 -28.66 -44.01 67.23
N GLU A 654 -29.08 -43.08 66.37
CA GLU A 654 -30.34 -42.35 66.52
C GLU A 654 -31.56 -43.29 66.55
N PHE A 655 -31.59 -44.32 65.69
CA PHE A 655 -32.66 -45.32 65.70
C PHE A 655 -32.74 -46.11 67.02
N VAL A 656 -31.60 -46.44 67.63
CA VAL A 656 -31.56 -47.12 68.93
C VAL A 656 -31.94 -46.17 70.08
N PHE A 657 -31.57 -44.89 70.00
CA PHE A 657 -31.83 -43.90 71.05
C PHE A 657 -33.20 -43.19 70.94
N ASP A 658 -33.95 -43.36 69.85
CA ASP A 658 -35.35 -42.89 69.78
C ASP A 658 -36.23 -43.67 70.78
N ALA A 659 -36.77 -42.95 71.76
CA ALA A 659 -37.65 -43.47 72.79
C ALA A 659 -38.90 -44.18 72.24
N ARG A 660 -39.32 -43.90 71.00
CA ARG A 660 -40.42 -44.59 70.30
C ARG A 660 -40.11 -46.06 70.00
N ASN A 661 -38.83 -46.39 69.83
CA ASN A 661 -38.38 -47.72 69.43
C ASN A 661 -38.20 -48.70 70.61
N GLY A 662 -38.28 -48.21 71.86
CA GLY A 662 -38.39 -49.07 73.06
C GLY A 662 -37.13 -49.83 73.46
N TYR A 663 -35.98 -49.51 72.86
CA TYR A 663 -34.68 -50.05 73.26
C TYR A 663 -34.20 -49.48 74.61
N ILE A 664 -33.31 -50.21 75.26
CA ILE A 664 -32.61 -49.82 76.49
C ILE A 664 -31.12 -49.67 76.15
N PRO A 665 -30.67 -48.50 75.71
CA PRO A 665 -29.26 -48.27 75.36
C PRO A 665 -28.35 -48.30 76.60
N SER A 666 -27.13 -48.78 76.40
CA SER A 666 -26.13 -48.95 77.45
C SER A 666 -24.72 -48.73 76.87
N SER A 667 -23.85 -48.00 77.57
CA SER A 667 -22.44 -47.87 77.22
C SER A 667 -21.59 -49.04 77.75
N ASP A 668 -21.99 -49.62 78.89
CA ASP A 668 -21.23 -50.66 79.58
C ASP A 668 -21.60 -52.09 79.11
N PRO A 669 -20.64 -52.90 78.63
CA PRO A 669 -20.88 -54.31 78.35
C PRO A 669 -21.09 -55.15 79.63
N MET A 670 -20.68 -54.66 80.81
CA MET A 670 -20.59 -55.45 82.05
C MET A 670 -21.71 -55.24 83.08
N SER A 671 -22.81 -54.55 82.77
CA SER A 671 -23.96 -54.58 83.71
C SER A 671 -24.56 -56.00 83.80
N SER A 672 -24.64 -56.53 85.02
CA SER A 672 -24.87 -57.95 85.32
C SER A 672 -26.20 -58.48 84.77
N SER A 673 -26.13 -59.43 83.83
CA SER A 673 -27.30 -59.95 83.11
C SER A 673 -28.21 -60.90 83.92
N SER A 674 -27.84 -61.24 85.16
CA SER A 674 -28.47 -62.28 85.98
C SER A 674 -29.87 -61.93 86.53
N SER A 675 -30.27 -60.66 86.51
CA SER A 675 -31.56 -60.18 87.05
C SER A 675 -32.62 -59.79 86.02
N TRP A 676 -32.30 -59.86 84.72
CA TRP A 676 -33.14 -59.30 83.64
C TRP A 676 -34.04 -60.37 83.00
N SER A 677 -35.29 -60.02 82.71
CA SER A 677 -36.23 -60.88 81.99
C SER A 677 -35.87 -61.03 80.51
N SER A 678 -36.41 -62.05 79.83
CA SER A 678 -36.10 -62.31 78.42
C SER A 678 -36.48 -61.16 77.48
N ALA A 679 -37.53 -60.41 77.80
CA ALA A 679 -38.00 -59.26 77.01
C ALA A 679 -37.19 -57.98 77.28
N GLU A 680 -36.60 -57.83 78.47
CA GLU A 680 -35.68 -56.72 78.76
C GLU A 680 -34.29 -57.00 78.14
N ARG A 681 -33.88 -58.26 78.05
CA ARG A 681 -32.66 -58.68 77.35
C ARG A 681 -32.73 -58.42 75.84
N SER A 682 -33.85 -58.73 75.18
CA SER A 682 -34.04 -58.44 73.74
C SER A 682 -34.16 -56.95 73.42
N ARG A 683 -34.41 -56.09 74.44
CA ARG A 683 -34.43 -54.62 74.31
C ARG A 683 -33.11 -53.94 74.63
N ARG A 684 -32.17 -54.60 75.33
CA ARG A 684 -30.88 -54.00 75.70
C ARG A 684 -29.96 -53.93 74.47
N VAL A 685 -29.46 -52.73 74.17
CA VAL A 685 -28.43 -52.51 73.14
C VAL A 685 -27.19 -51.91 73.80
N VAL A 686 -26.01 -52.46 73.54
CA VAL A 686 -24.74 -51.88 74.00
C VAL A 686 -24.04 -51.19 72.83
N LEU A 687 -23.79 -49.89 72.95
CA LEU A 687 -23.07 -49.07 71.97
C LEU A 687 -21.90 -48.40 72.69
N GLN A 688 -20.67 -48.74 72.27
CA GLN A 688 -19.44 -48.38 73.00
C GLN A 688 -18.99 -46.93 72.77
N HIS A 689 -19.43 -46.31 71.67
CA HIS A 689 -18.99 -44.99 71.23
C HIS A 689 -20.18 -44.10 70.87
N THR A 690 -20.01 -42.79 71.05
CA THR A 690 -20.93 -41.79 70.51
C THR A 690 -20.64 -41.50 69.02
N PRO A 691 -21.59 -40.95 68.25
CA PRO A 691 -21.35 -40.54 66.87
C PRO A 691 -20.19 -39.53 66.73
N GLU A 692 -20.00 -38.63 67.71
CA GLU A 692 -18.90 -37.67 67.72
C GLU A 692 -17.52 -38.32 67.94
N GLU A 693 -17.43 -39.34 68.79
CA GLU A 693 -16.21 -40.15 68.93
C GLU A 693 -15.87 -40.86 67.61
N ILE A 694 -16.86 -41.45 66.95
CA ILE A 694 -16.67 -42.09 65.63
C ILE A 694 -16.23 -41.08 64.57
N ARG A 695 -16.82 -39.86 64.53
CA ARG A 695 -16.34 -38.81 63.62
C ARG A 695 -14.89 -38.40 63.88
N THR A 696 -14.51 -38.33 65.16
CA THR A 696 -13.14 -38.00 65.59
C THR A 696 -12.14 -39.09 65.21
N VAL A 697 -12.50 -40.37 65.38
CA VAL A 697 -11.69 -41.53 64.98
C VAL A 697 -11.46 -41.57 63.47
N LEU A 698 -12.46 -41.18 62.68
CA LEU A 698 -12.41 -41.21 61.22
C LEU A 698 -11.74 -39.98 60.59
N GLU A 699 -11.12 -39.12 61.42
CA GLU A 699 -10.44 -37.87 61.01
C GLU A 699 -11.32 -36.99 60.10
N ILE A 700 -12.64 -37.00 60.33
CA ILE A 700 -13.58 -36.18 59.57
C ILE A 700 -13.48 -34.76 60.13
N ASP A 701 -12.71 -33.92 59.45
CA ASP A 701 -12.44 -32.54 59.85
C ASP A 701 -13.70 -31.80 60.34
N GLY A 702 -13.53 -31.10 61.46
CA GLY A 702 -14.57 -30.29 62.12
C GLY A 702 -14.93 -29.00 61.38
N GLU A 703 -14.84 -28.98 60.04
CA GLU A 703 -15.21 -27.83 59.21
C GLU A 703 -16.73 -27.80 58.95
N ASN A 704 -17.47 -27.46 60.00
CA ASN A 704 -18.75 -26.78 59.88
C ASN A 704 -18.99 -25.90 61.12
N LYS A 705 -18.36 -24.71 61.10
CA LYS A 705 -18.67 -23.55 61.94
C LYS A 705 -18.55 -22.27 61.10
#